data_AF-A0A094DNZ0-F1
#
_entry.id   AF-A0A094DNZ0-F1
#
_cell.length_a   1.000
_cell.length_b   1.000
_cell.length_c   1.000
_cell.angle_alpha   90.00
_cell.angle_beta   90.00
_cell.angle_gamma   90.00
#
_symmetry.space_group_name_H-M   'P 1'
#
loop_
_entity.id
_entity.type
_entity.pdbx_description
1 polymer ?
#
loop_
_entity_poly.entity_id
_entity_poly.type
_entity_poly.pdbx_seq_one_letter_code
_entity_poly.pdbx_strand_id
1 'polypeptide(L)'
;MIYNLAKIAIALSVAFCSWFLARLVRERRRFAGLPGPPHHWLYGHLPIVKKIKEGLPADAHINLLHATIAHEYDLGPIYYLDLWPTFDPTVIVLDPAMAAQATQLNNLPKHPLYRLMEHTVGTQSIITTTGQQWKFWRKVFDPGFSSTHLATLAPMVVERVEIFVKKLEEHVETGEAFQMLPLTKSLTMDVIGRVTMASDFNTQQQSHEIVDAFTVLPKYIPPFGFDPIRLFSPTRLWNARYYQKKLDRLIGEVVDQRFRERRAGKVGPSEKSLVHLALDTYEQMGGAVNTDVITDPVFKINAIHNIRGFFFAGHATTAASLCYLYYVLYKYPVVLRRLRQEHEEYLGIDLEDVGARVQKEPTLLKRMPYTTAVIKESLRLFVGVGTVRNGVKGFNFLDPKTNIAYPTYRDGPFPILIRSFPIHRNPENFPDPEHFDPERFLGDRAASMTKDAYRPFEKGPRDCPGQELSMMEMRITLALTIRKFDIEMAYPEDAPKVMGDPAYHVMYSSAGPAANLPIDKPRQRTGAMSHAVRTAARNGLNSSSVGKTSEWLVLLADKPGILEHRVRIRPVHSKNFVKLHESGFVSWAGPVFKEHVSEGIRPFIGSTMVVNAPSRKAVKDMLEKDVFVTEGIWDWDNVQILPFQTILRQPAQKTGAVL
;
A
#
# COMPACT_ATOMS: atom_id res chain seq x y z
N MET A 1 -24.62 -36.69 49.49
CA MET A 1 -23.82 -36.41 48.28
C MET A 1 -24.23 -35.10 47.59
N ILE A 2 -25.49 -34.93 47.16
CA ILE A 2 -26.00 -33.71 46.48
C ILE A 2 -25.79 -32.42 47.31
N TYR A 3 -26.06 -32.47 48.61
CA TYR A 3 -25.86 -31.32 49.52
C TYR A 3 -24.39 -30.86 49.62
N ASN A 4 -23.44 -31.79 49.57
CA ASN A 4 -22.01 -31.47 49.59
C ASN A 4 -21.54 -30.89 48.25
N LEU A 5 -22.09 -31.38 47.13
CA LEU A 5 -21.85 -30.81 45.80
C LEU A 5 -22.38 -29.36 45.70
N ALA A 6 -23.56 -29.08 46.27
CA ALA A 6 -24.10 -27.73 46.32
C ALA A 6 -23.21 -26.77 47.14
N LYS A 7 -22.71 -27.20 48.31
CA LYS A 7 -21.78 -26.40 49.11
C LYS A 7 -20.46 -26.11 48.38
N ILE A 8 -19.90 -27.11 47.68
CA ILE A 8 -18.68 -26.93 46.87
C ILE A 8 -18.94 -25.97 45.73
N ALA A 9 -20.05 -26.12 45.00
CA ALA A 9 -20.41 -25.22 43.90
C ALA A 9 -20.60 -23.77 44.38
N ILE A 10 -21.24 -23.56 45.53
CA ILE A 10 -21.39 -22.24 46.16
C ILE A 10 -20.01 -21.68 46.54
N ALA A 11 -19.16 -22.46 47.21
CA ALA A 11 -17.83 -22.01 47.61
C ALA A 11 -16.95 -21.63 46.40
N LEU A 12 -16.97 -22.44 45.33
CA LEU A 12 -16.27 -22.14 44.08
C LEU A 12 -16.82 -20.88 43.40
N SER A 13 -18.14 -20.69 43.40
CA SER A 13 -18.78 -19.50 42.83
C SER A 13 -18.42 -18.24 43.62
N VAL A 14 -18.45 -18.29 44.95
CA VAL A 14 -18.05 -17.17 45.82
C VAL A 14 -16.56 -16.84 45.64
N ALA A 15 -15.70 -17.86 45.57
CA ALA A 15 -14.27 -17.67 45.33
C ALA A 15 -14.00 -17.05 43.96
N PHE A 16 -14.68 -17.52 42.90
CA PHE A 16 -14.59 -16.96 41.56
C PHE A 16 -15.09 -15.52 41.52
N CYS A 17 -16.25 -15.21 42.09
CA CYS A 17 -16.80 -13.85 42.13
C CYS A 17 -15.87 -12.90 42.92
N SER A 18 -15.34 -13.34 44.06
CA SER A 18 -14.41 -12.55 44.87
C SER A 18 -13.11 -12.29 44.12
N TRP A 19 -12.54 -13.32 43.47
CA TRP A 19 -11.37 -13.17 42.61
C TRP A 19 -11.65 -12.24 41.43
N PHE A 20 -12.79 -12.39 40.75
CA PHE A 20 -13.18 -11.57 39.61
C PHE A 20 -13.37 -10.11 40.02
N LEU A 21 -14.04 -9.84 41.13
CA LEU A 21 -14.23 -8.48 41.66
C LEU A 21 -12.88 -7.86 42.08
N ALA A 22 -12.02 -8.61 42.78
CA ALA A 22 -10.68 -8.15 43.15
C ALA A 22 -9.83 -7.86 41.90
N ARG A 23 -9.93 -8.70 40.86
CA ARG A 23 -9.26 -8.52 39.59
C ARG A 23 -9.79 -7.31 38.83
N LEU A 24 -11.11 -7.15 38.75
CA LEU A 24 -11.79 -6.00 38.14
C LEU A 24 -11.31 -4.71 38.80
N VAL A 25 -11.41 -4.59 40.12
CA VAL A 25 -10.98 -3.38 40.84
C VAL A 25 -9.50 -3.09 40.61
N ARG A 26 -8.64 -4.12 40.63
CA ARG A 26 -7.22 -3.97 40.33
C ARG A 26 -7.00 -3.45 38.91
N GLU A 27 -7.62 -4.09 37.91
CA GLU A 27 -7.47 -3.69 36.51
C GLU A 27 -7.94 -2.26 36.28
N ARG A 28 -9.12 -1.87 36.79
CA ARG A 28 -9.63 -0.51 36.64
C ARG A 28 -8.71 0.52 37.28
N ARG A 29 -8.14 0.23 38.46
CA ARG A 29 -7.18 1.12 39.14
C ARG A 29 -5.89 1.32 38.36
N ARG A 30 -5.46 0.36 37.52
CA ARG A 30 -4.27 0.54 36.67
C ARG A 30 -4.41 1.74 35.74
N PHE A 31 -5.62 2.07 35.31
CA PHE A 31 -5.91 3.14 34.35
C PHE A 31 -6.10 4.52 34.98
N ALA A 32 -6.11 4.62 36.31
CA ALA A 32 -6.29 5.90 37.00
C ALA A 32 -5.19 6.91 36.58
N GLY A 33 -5.63 8.08 36.11
CA GLY A 33 -4.77 9.19 35.67
C GLY A 33 -3.99 8.93 34.38
N LEU A 34 -4.29 7.86 33.64
CA LEU A 34 -3.66 7.59 32.34
C LEU A 34 -4.47 8.19 31.20
N PRO A 35 -3.81 8.67 30.12
CA PRO A 35 -4.51 9.20 28.97
C PRO A 35 -5.31 8.10 28.27
N GLY A 36 -6.53 8.41 27.88
CA GLY A 36 -7.45 7.47 27.27
C GLY A 36 -8.81 8.11 27.04
N PRO A 37 -9.68 7.46 26.26
CA PRO A 37 -11.06 7.90 26.14
C PRO A 37 -11.81 7.68 27.47
N PRO A 38 -13.06 8.16 27.62
CA PRO A 38 -13.82 8.02 28.87
C PRO A 38 -13.87 6.56 29.38
N HIS A 39 -13.44 6.34 30.62
CA HIS A 39 -13.27 5.02 31.21
C HIS A 39 -14.48 4.60 32.05
N HIS A 40 -15.15 3.50 31.66
CA HIS A 40 -16.29 2.98 32.41
C HIS A 40 -15.83 2.09 33.57
N TRP A 41 -16.33 2.34 34.78
CA TRP A 41 -15.90 1.60 35.99
C TRP A 41 -16.10 0.08 35.88
N LEU A 42 -17.21 -0.40 35.32
CA LEU A 42 -17.46 -1.84 35.13
C LEU A 42 -16.87 -2.42 33.84
N TYR A 43 -17.01 -1.74 32.69
CA TYR A 43 -16.67 -2.30 31.37
C TYR A 43 -15.37 -1.77 30.74
N GLY A 44 -14.64 -0.90 31.44
CA GLY A 44 -13.45 -0.25 30.89
C GLY A 44 -13.80 0.56 29.64
N HIS A 45 -13.11 0.31 28.53
CA HIS A 45 -13.38 0.94 27.25
C HIS A 45 -14.15 0.04 26.27
N LEU A 46 -14.64 -1.13 26.70
CA LEU A 46 -15.42 -2.02 25.83
C LEU A 46 -16.66 -1.34 25.20
N PRO A 47 -17.42 -0.46 25.89
CA PRO A 47 -18.54 0.25 25.27
C PRO A 47 -18.10 1.19 24.15
N ILE A 48 -16.95 1.86 24.31
CA ILE A 48 -16.37 2.73 23.28
C ILE A 48 -15.92 1.91 22.09
N VAL A 49 -15.19 0.82 22.33
CA VAL A 49 -14.77 -0.10 21.26
C VAL A 49 -15.99 -0.63 20.50
N LYS A 50 -17.07 -0.99 21.20
CA LYS A 50 -18.33 -1.43 20.58
C LYS A 50 -18.94 -0.32 19.72
N LYS A 51 -19.12 0.88 20.27
CA LYS A 51 -19.69 2.04 19.55
C LYS A 51 -18.93 2.35 18.25
N ILE A 52 -17.60 2.44 18.33
CA ILE A 52 -16.77 2.73 17.15
C ILE A 52 -16.83 1.57 16.15
N LYS A 53 -16.79 0.32 16.63
CA LYS A 53 -16.88 -0.86 15.77
C LYS A 53 -18.23 -0.96 15.04
N GLU A 54 -19.33 -0.52 15.65
CA GLU A 54 -20.66 -0.45 15.01
C GLU A 54 -20.70 0.56 13.85
N GLY A 55 -19.84 1.59 13.88
CA GLY A 55 -19.67 2.55 12.79
C GLY A 55 -18.68 2.12 11.70
N LEU A 56 -17.99 0.99 11.88
CA LEU A 56 -17.03 0.46 10.92
C LEU A 56 -17.58 -0.82 10.26
N PRO A 57 -17.20 -1.10 9.00
CA PRO A 57 -17.47 -2.41 8.41
C PRO A 57 -16.93 -3.55 9.27
N ALA A 58 -17.64 -4.68 9.31
CA ALA A 58 -17.32 -5.79 10.21
C ALA A 58 -15.93 -6.41 9.96
N ASP A 59 -15.41 -6.28 8.73
CA ASP A 59 -14.11 -6.77 8.27
C ASP A 59 -12.99 -5.71 8.38
N ALA A 60 -13.31 -4.48 8.84
CA ALA A 60 -12.36 -3.39 8.96
C ALA A 60 -11.17 -3.76 9.86
N HIS A 61 -9.98 -3.41 9.39
CA HIS A 61 -8.74 -3.70 10.08
C HIS A 61 -8.63 -2.92 11.40
N ILE A 62 -8.02 -3.53 12.42
CA ILE A 62 -7.89 -2.97 13.77
C ILE A 62 -7.14 -1.63 13.82
N ASN A 63 -6.35 -1.30 12.79
CA ASN A 63 -5.70 0.02 12.69
C ASN A 63 -6.73 1.13 12.54
N LEU A 64 -7.83 0.89 11.81
CA LEU A 64 -8.91 1.84 11.62
C LEU A 64 -9.61 2.11 12.95
N LEU A 65 -9.93 1.06 13.72
CA LEU A 65 -10.51 1.20 15.05
C LEU A 65 -9.66 2.10 15.96
N HIS A 66 -8.36 1.86 16.05
CA HIS A 66 -7.48 2.67 16.90
C HIS A 66 -7.34 4.10 16.39
N ALA A 67 -7.24 4.31 15.08
CA ALA A 67 -7.19 5.63 14.48
C ALA A 67 -8.49 6.42 14.73
N THR A 68 -9.65 5.79 14.56
CA THR A 68 -10.95 6.43 14.82
C THR A 68 -11.13 6.77 16.29
N ILE A 69 -10.72 5.90 17.22
CA ILE A 69 -10.73 6.22 18.67
C ILE A 69 -9.83 7.44 18.96
N ALA A 70 -8.63 7.49 18.40
CA ALA A 70 -7.72 8.60 18.62
C ALA A 70 -8.32 9.92 18.10
N HIS A 71 -8.93 9.88 16.92
CA HIS A 71 -9.55 11.04 16.29
C HIS A 71 -10.83 11.51 17.01
N GLU A 72 -11.78 10.62 17.32
CA GLU A 72 -13.07 11.01 17.92
C GLU A 72 -12.94 11.58 19.34
N TYR A 73 -11.90 11.19 20.07
CA TYR A 73 -11.68 11.62 21.45
C TYR A 73 -10.48 12.57 21.60
N ASP A 74 -9.94 13.10 20.49
CA ASP A 74 -8.81 14.03 20.45
C ASP A 74 -7.63 13.58 21.34
N LEU A 75 -7.22 12.32 21.16
CA LEU A 75 -6.19 11.70 21.99
C LEU A 75 -4.80 12.09 21.50
N GLY A 76 -3.92 12.38 22.47
CA GLY A 76 -2.54 12.78 22.22
C GLY A 76 -1.61 11.64 21.73
N PRO A 77 -0.29 11.77 21.90
CA PRO A 77 0.72 10.90 21.28
C PRO A 77 0.69 9.45 21.79
N ILE A 78 0.00 9.19 22.89
CA ILE A 78 -0.15 7.89 23.54
C ILE A 78 -1.49 7.83 24.28
N TYR A 79 -2.12 6.66 24.29
CA TYR A 79 -3.31 6.43 25.10
C TYR A 79 -3.46 4.96 25.50
N TYR A 80 -4.29 4.72 26.51
CA TYR A 80 -4.45 3.44 27.18
C TYR A 80 -5.86 2.89 26.98
N LEU A 81 -5.98 1.62 26.60
CA LEU A 81 -7.24 0.93 26.41
C LEU A 81 -7.39 -0.26 27.36
N ASP A 82 -8.17 -0.05 28.41
CA ASP A 82 -8.75 -1.11 29.23
C ASP A 82 -9.81 -1.93 28.48
N LEU A 83 -9.44 -3.14 28.07
CA LEU A 83 -10.31 -4.08 27.36
C LEU A 83 -10.67 -5.31 28.23
N TRP A 84 -10.29 -5.30 29.50
CA TRP A 84 -10.57 -6.41 30.42
C TRP A 84 -12.07 -6.43 30.78
N PRO A 85 -12.73 -7.60 30.88
CA PRO A 85 -12.17 -8.96 30.92
C PRO A 85 -12.00 -9.64 29.56
N THR A 86 -12.39 -9.00 28.46
CA THR A 86 -12.43 -9.65 27.14
C THR A 86 -11.04 -9.80 26.53
N PHE A 87 -10.20 -8.78 26.65
CA PHE A 87 -8.83 -8.76 26.12
C PHE A 87 -7.86 -8.17 27.13
N ASP A 88 -6.56 -8.38 26.87
CA ASP A 88 -5.52 -7.71 27.64
C ASP A 88 -5.66 -6.19 27.49
N PRO A 89 -5.50 -5.43 28.58
CA PRO A 89 -5.45 -3.98 28.50
C PRO A 89 -4.22 -3.55 27.69
N THR A 90 -4.29 -2.52 26.84
CA THR A 90 -3.24 -2.17 25.88
C THR A 90 -2.83 -0.69 25.93
N VAL A 91 -1.62 -0.40 25.46
CA VAL A 91 -1.09 0.95 25.22
C VAL A 91 -0.97 1.16 23.72
N ILE A 92 -1.50 2.26 23.21
CA ILE A 92 -1.40 2.64 21.81
C ILE A 92 -0.45 3.83 21.69
N VAL A 93 0.60 3.68 20.88
CA VAL A 93 1.61 4.71 20.63
C VAL A 93 1.42 5.29 19.23
N LEU A 94 1.24 6.60 19.16
CA LEU A 94 0.94 7.39 17.96
C LEU A 94 2.04 8.41 17.61
N ASP A 95 3.09 8.51 18.44
CA ASP A 95 4.22 9.41 18.20
C ASP A 95 5.46 8.65 17.71
N PRO A 96 6.16 9.16 16.68
CA PRO A 96 7.32 8.48 16.11
C PRO A 96 8.54 8.41 17.04
N ALA A 97 8.78 9.41 17.89
CA ALA A 97 9.91 9.39 18.82
C ALA A 97 9.65 8.41 19.97
N MET A 98 8.43 8.36 20.50
CA MET A 98 8.02 7.36 21.49
C MET A 98 8.06 5.94 20.91
N ALA A 99 7.62 5.77 19.65
CA ALA A 99 7.79 4.49 18.95
C ALA A 99 9.26 4.08 18.83
N ALA A 100 10.17 5.03 18.58
CA ALA A 100 11.61 4.77 18.54
C ALA A 100 12.18 4.37 19.91
N GLN A 101 11.66 4.90 21.03
CA GLN A 101 12.04 4.46 22.38
C GLN A 101 11.77 2.97 22.57
N ALA A 102 10.63 2.47 22.10
CA ALA A 102 10.26 1.06 22.22
C ALA A 102 11.06 0.15 21.28
N THR A 103 11.22 0.52 20.00
CA THR A 103 11.76 -0.41 18.99
C THR A 103 13.25 -0.29 18.73
N GLN A 104 13.82 0.91 18.90
CA GLN A 104 15.21 1.21 18.53
C GLN A 104 16.09 1.35 19.77
N LEU A 105 15.71 2.25 20.70
CA LEU A 105 16.55 2.59 21.84
C LEU A 105 16.59 1.48 22.89
N ASN A 106 15.42 0.96 23.27
CA ASN A 106 15.31 -0.06 24.31
C ASN A 106 15.06 -1.47 23.76
N ASN A 107 14.71 -1.59 22.48
CA ASN A 107 14.41 -2.86 21.80
C ASN A 107 13.54 -3.80 22.65
N LEU A 108 12.41 -3.28 23.12
CA LEU A 108 11.52 -3.98 24.06
C LEU A 108 11.16 -5.39 23.54
N PRO A 109 10.98 -6.38 24.43
CA PRO A 109 10.64 -7.73 24.02
C PRO A 109 9.30 -7.77 23.28
N LYS A 110 9.12 -8.77 22.40
CA LYS A 110 7.82 -9.01 21.76
C LYS A 110 6.77 -9.42 22.79
N HIS A 111 5.53 -9.01 22.57
CA HIS A 111 4.43 -9.44 23.41
C HIS A 111 4.15 -10.96 23.21
N PRO A 112 3.77 -11.71 24.27
CA PRO A 112 3.37 -13.12 24.15
C PRO A 112 2.24 -13.40 23.15
N LEU A 113 1.52 -12.36 22.68
CA LEU A 113 0.52 -12.49 21.61
C LEU A 113 1.10 -13.13 20.33
N TYR A 114 2.40 -12.94 20.05
CA TYR A 114 3.05 -13.60 18.91
C TYR A 114 3.02 -15.14 19.01
N ARG A 115 2.81 -15.73 20.20
CA ARG A 115 2.64 -17.18 20.36
C ARG A 115 1.42 -17.72 19.63
N LEU A 116 0.39 -16.90 19.40
CA LEU A 116 -0.76 -17.29 18.57
C LEU A 116 -0.35 -17.65 17.13
N MET A 117 0.76 -17.07 16.64
CA MET A 117 1.29 -17.34 15.31
C MET A 117 2.11 -18.64 15.26
N GLU A 118 2.55 -19.20 16.38
CA GLU A 118 3.34 -20.46 16.43
C GLU A 118 2.61 -21.59 15.72
N HIS A 119 1.28 -21.57 15.73
CA HIS A 119 0.52 -22.58 15.01
C HIS A 119 0.76 -22.54 13.50
N THR A 120 0.96 -21.36 12.92
CA THR A 120 1.14 -21.14 11.47
C THR A 120 2.61 -21.12 11.07
N VAL A 121 3.46 -20.43 11.84
CA VAL A 121 4.88 -20.22 11.48
C VAL A 121 5.85 -21.13 12.24
N GLY A 122 5.38 -21.87 13.25
CA GLY A 122 6.22 -22.71 14.09
C GLY A 122 6.86 -21.96 15.27
N THR A 123 7.32 -22.71 16.27
CA THR A 123 7.86 -22.15 17.53
C THR A 123 9.25 -21.55 17.40
N GLN A 124 9.99 -21.93 16.37
CA GLN A 124 11.39 -21.55 16.16
C GLN A 124 11.56 -20.41 15.14
N SER A 125 10.47 -19.86 14.62
CA SER A 125 10.51 -18.76 13.66
C SER A 125 11.07 -17.48 14.29
N ILE A 126 11.82 -16.67 13.53
CA ILE A 126 12.22 -15.32 13.95
C ILE A 126 11.03 -14.40 14.22
N ILE A 127 9.81 -14.77 13.79
CA ILE A 127 8.56 -14.06 14.12
C ILE A 127 8.17 -14.29 15.58
N THR A 128 8.33 -15.50 16.11
CA THR A 128 7.85 -15.90 17.45
C THR A 128 8.96 -15.85 18.51
N THR A 129 10.21 -16.09 18.10
CA THR A 129 11.37 -16.09 19.00
C THR A 129 11.80 -14.67 19.42
N THR A 130 12.52 -14.60 20.54
CA THR A 130 13.05 -13.37 21.14
C THR A 130 14.48 -13.59 21.68
N GLY A 131 15.10 -12.53 22.23
CA GLY A 131 16.40 -12.62 22.89
C GLY A 131 17.55 -13.09 21.98
N GLN A 132 18.47 -13.88 22.56
CA GLN A 132 19.64 -14.39 21.85
C GLN A 132 19.29 -15.37 20.74
N GLN A 133 18.25 -16.19 20.94
CA GLN A 133 17.78 -17.11 19.90
C GLN A 133 17.36 -16.36 18.65
N TRP A 134 16.52 -15.33 18.80
CA TRP A 134 16.13 -14.49 17.66
C TRP A 134 17.34 -13.83 17.01
N LYS A 135 18.27 -13.27 17.80
CA LYS A 135 19.47 -12.59 17.27
C LYS A 135 20.35 -13.54 16.45
N PHE A 136 20.53 -14.77 16.93
CA PHE A 136 21.31 -15.81 16.24
C PHE A 136 20.67 -16.16 14.89
N TRP A 137 19.39 -16.57 14.89
CA TRP A 137 18.73 -16.99 13.65
C TRP A 137 18.50 -15.84 12.68
N ARG A 138 18.29 -14.62 13.18
CA ARG A 138 18.29 -13.41 12.35
C ARG A 138 19.62 -13.29 11.59
N LYS A 139 20.76 -13.39 12.27
CA LYS A 139 22.09 -13.36 11.65
C LYS A 139 22.28 -14.47 10.60
N VAL A 140 21.73 -15.67 10.85
CA VAL A 140 21.80 -16.81 9.91
C VAL A 140 21.03 -16.54 8.61
N PHE A 141 19.84 -15.93 8.68
CA PHE A 141 18.97 -15.75 7.51
C PHE A 141 19.14 -14.40 6.78
N ASP A 142 19.65 -13.37 7.44
CA ASP A 142 19.80 -12.02 6.87
C ASP A 142 20.60 -11.95 5.56
N PRO A 143 21.66 -12.74 5.32
CA PRO A 143 22.36 -12.75 4.04
C PRO A 143 21.44 -13.03 2.84
N GLY A 144 20.40 -13.85 3.04
CA GLY A 144 19.38 -14.17 2.05
C GLY A 144 18.45 -13.01 1.67
N PHE A 145 18.48 -11.91 2.43
CA PHE A 145 17.74 -10.69 2.12
C PHE A 145 18.65 -9.48 1.85
N SER A 146 19.95 -9.71 1.69
CA SER A 146 20.89 -8.64 1.34
C SER A 146 20.57 -8.07 -0.05
N SER A 147 20.74 -6.76 -0.22
CA SER A 147 20.48 -6.08 -1.49
C SER A 147 21.32 -6.64 -2.64
N THR A 148 22.55 -7.09 -2.35
CA THR A 148 23.45 -7.74 -3.31
C THR A 148 22.88 -9.07 -3.80
N HIS A 149 22.41 -9.93 -2.89
CA HIS A 149 21.83 -11.20 -3.27
C HIS A 149 20.48 -11.02 -3.98
N LEU A 150 19.61 -10.15 -3.49
CA LEU A 150 18.32 -9.90 -4.13
C LEU A 150 18.46 -9.38 -5.57
N ALA A 151 19.50 -8.59 -5.85
CA ALA A 151 19.79 -8.15 -7.21
C ALA A 151 20.08 -9.32 -8.17
N THR A 152 20.66 -10.43 -7.69
CA THR A 152 20.88 -11.64 -8.51
C THR A 152 19.59 -12.41 -8.78
N LEU A 153 18.55 -12.20 -7.98
CA LEU A 153 17.24 -12.85 -8.13
C LEU A 153 16.27 -12.02 -8.99
N ALA A 154 16.63 -10.79 -9.37
CA ALA A 154 15.78 -9.94 -10.18
C ALA A 154 15.32 -10.59 -11.50
N PRO A 155 16.16 -11.35 -12.24
CA PRO A 155 15.69 -12.02 -13.45
C PRO A 155 14.56 -13.02 -13.20
N MET A 156 14.68 -13.82 -12.13
CA MET A 156 13.62 -14.74 -11.73
C MET A 156 12.33 -13.98 -11.36
N VAL A 157 12.43 -12.83 -10.69
CA VAL A 157 11.24 -12.02 -10.37
C VAL A 157 10.59 -11.47 -11.64
N VAL A 158 11.38 -11.05 -12.64
CA VAL A 158 10.85 -10.63 -13.95
C VAL A 158 10.07 -11.77 -14.59
N GLU A 159 10.60 -12.99 -14.65
CA GLU A 159 9.90 -14.16 -15.21
C GLU A 159 8.55 -14.40 -14.52
N ARG A 160 8.48 -14.27 -13.18
CA ARG A 160 7.22 -14.44 -12.45
C ARG A 160 6.21 -13.33 -12.74
N VAL A 161 6.69 -12.09 -12.89
CA VAL A 161 5.85 -10.95 -13.26
C VAL A 161 5.38 -11.05 -14.71
N GLU A 162 6.15 -11.63 -15.61
CA GLU A 162 5.70 -11.89 -16.99
C GLU A 162 4.54 -12.89 -17.04
N ILE A 163 4.53 -13.91 -16.16
CA ILE A 163 3.37 -14.79 -15.99
C ILE A 163 2.16 -13.99 -15.48
N PHE A 164 2.37 -13.10 -14.52
CA PHE A 164 1.32 -12.21 -14.01
C PHE A 164 0.77 -11.28 -15.11
N VAL A 165 1.64 -10.73 -15.96
CA VAL A 165 1.26 -9.92 -17.13
C VAL A 165 0.37 -10.74 -18.06
N LYS A 166 0.72 -11.99 -18.37
CA LYS A 166 -0.13 -12.88 -19.19
C LYS A 166 -1.49 -13.13 -18.56
N LYS A 167 -1.56 -13.29 -17.23
CA LYS A 167 -2.85 -13.39 -16.51
C LYS A 167 -3.70 -12.14 -16.64
N LEU A 168 -3.09 -10.95 -16.63
CA LEU A 168 -3.82 -9.72 -16.90
C LEU A 168 -4.29 -9.64 -18.35
N GLU A 169 -3.47 -10.08 -19.32
CA GLU A 169 -3.88 -10.17 -20.74
C GLU A 169 -5.06 -11.11 -20.95
N GLU A 170 -5.06 -12.29 -20.33
CA GLU A 170 -6.20 -13.23 -20.34
C GLU A 170 -7.50 -12.51 -19.87
N HIS A 171 -7.44 -11.71 -18.80
CA HIS A 171 -8.61 -10.94 -18.34
C HIS A 171 -9.00 -9.79 -19.27
N VAL A 172 -8.06 -9.20 -20.02
CA VAL A 172 -8.38 -8.22 -21.07
C VAL A 172 -9.14 -8.91 -22.20
N GLU A 173 -8.67 -10.09 -22.62
CA GLU A 173 -9.27 -10.86 -23.71
C GLU A 173 -10.69 -11.32 -23.39
N THR A 174 -10.93 -11.80 -22.16
CA THR A 174 -12.28 -12.19 -21.72
C THR A 174 -13.18 -10.99 -21.49
N GLY A 175 -12.61 -9.83 -21.12
CA GLY A 175 -13.38 -8.64 -20.77
C GLY A 175 -14.25 -8.84 -19.53
N GLU A 176 -13.86 -9.73 -18.63
CA GLU A 176 -14.56 -10.02 -17.37
C GLU A 176 -13.95 -9.25 -16.20
N ALA A 177 -14.81 -8.79 -15.30
CA ALA A 177 -14.36 -8.21 -14.03
C ALA A 177 -13.70 -9.29 -13.15
N PHE A 178 -12.67 -8.92 -12.40
CA PHE A 178 -11.92 -9.86 -11.58
C PHE A 178 -11.42 -9.21 -10.27
N GLN A 179 -10.86 -10.01 -9.37
CA GLN A 179 -10.24 -9.52 -8.14
C GLN A 179 -8.72 -9.51 -8.28
N MET A 180 -8.08 -8.37 -8.00
CA MET A 180 -6.62 -8.23 -8.14
C MET A 180 -5.83 -8.93 -7.02
N LEU A 181 -6.37 -8.98 -5.81
CA LEU A 181 -5.65 -9.52 -4.66
C LEU A 181 -5.30 -11.02 -4.79
N PRO A 182 -6.18 -11.90 -5.28
CA PRO A 182 -5.82 -13.29 -5.57
C PRO A 182 -4.63 -13.43 -6.54
N LEU A 183 -4.62 -12.68 -7.65
CA LEU A 183 -3.54 -12.77 -8.65
C LEU A 183 -2.20 -12.29 -8.07
N THR A 184 -2.21 -11.16 -7.36
CA THR A 184 -0.99 -10.64 -6.72
C THR A 184 -0.50 -11.53 -5.58
N LYS A 185 -1.39 -12.24 -4.87
CA LYS A 185 -1.01 -13.26 -3.87
C LYS A 185 -0.33 -14.46 -4.51
N SER A 186 -0.81 -14.96 -5.65
CA SER A 186 -0.13 -16.04 -6.38
C SER A 186 1.24 -15.60 -6.90
N LEU A 187 1.35 -14.39 -7.48
CA LEU A 187 2.64 -13.83 -7.91
C LEU A 187 3.68 -13.80 -6.78
N THR A 188 3.32 -13.18 -5.66
CA THR A 188 4.23 -13.01 -4.52
C THR A 188 4.53 -14.32 -3.81
N MET A 189 3.60 -15.29 -3.83
CA MET A 189 3.83 -16.65 -3.35
C MET A 189 4.88 -17.38 -4.19
N ASP A 190 4.81 -17.25 -5.52
CA ASP A 190 5.83 -17.83 -6.41
C ASP A 190 7.21 -17.20 -6.20
N VAL A 191 7.27 -15.87 -6.04
CA VAL A 191 8.53 -15.16 -5.77
C VAL A 191 9.13 -15.61 -4.45
N ILE A 192 8.37 -15.64 -3.34
CA ILE A 192 8.92 -16.04 -2.05
C ILE A 192 9.28 -17.53 -2.01
N GLY A 193 8.55 -18.39 -2.73
CA GLY A 193 8.89 -19.81 -2.92
C GLY A 193 10.27 -20.00 -3.56
N ARG A 194 10.54 -19.22 -4.61
CA ARG A 194 11.85 -19.19 -5.28
C ARG A 194 12.95 -18.58 -4.41
N VAL A 195 12.72 -17.43 -3.79
CA VAL A 195 13.72 -16.76 -2.93
C VAL A 195 14.10 -17.65 -1.74
N THR A 196 13.12 -18.24 -1.06
CA THR A 196 13.39 -18.97 0.19
C THR A 196 13.93 -20.37 -0.08
N MET A 197 13.36 -21.07 -1.06
CA MET A 197 13.60 -22.49 -1.27
C MET A 197 14.11 -22.86 -2.65
N ALA A 198 14.35 -21.92 -3.58
CA ALA A 198 14.64 -22.20 -4.98
C ALA A 198 13.59 -23.13 -5.65
N SER A 199 12.34 -23.10 -5.17
CA SER A 199 11.26 -23.97 -5.64
C SER A 199 10.27 -23.22 -6.53
N ASP A 200 9.91 -23.82 -7.66
CA ASP A 200 8.81 -23.38 -8.52
C ASP A 200 7.47 -23.87 -7.97
N PHE A 201 6.71 -22.98 -7.35
CA PHE A 201 5.35 -23.33 -6.96
C PHE A 201 4.37 -23.24 -8.12
N ASN A 202 4.59 -22.30 -9.05
CA ASN A 202 3.73 -22.02 -10.21
C ASN A 202 2.26 -21.79 -9.80
N THR A 203 2.05 -21.15 -8.65
CA THR A 203 0.73 -20.89 -8.04
C THR A 203 -0.14 -19.93 -8.83
N GLN A 204 0.44 -19.24 -9.82
CA GLN A 204 -0.31 -18.45 -10.79
C GLN A 204 -1.04 -19.31 -11.83
N GLN A 205 -0.66 -20.58 -11.99
CA GLN A 205 -1.19 -21.47 -13.03
C GLN A 205 -1.82 -22.73 -12.45
N GLN A 206 -1.36 -23.21 -11.30
CA GLN A 206 -1.80 -24.47 -10.70
C GLN A 206 -1.73 -24.44 -9.16
N SER A 207 -2.40 -25.38 -8.51
CA SER A 207 -2.27 -25.59 -7.06
C SER A 207 -0.89 -26.18 -6.70
N HIS A 208 -0.40 -25.88 -5.49
CA HIS A 208 0.85 -26.44 -4.97
C HIS A 208 0.66 -26.94 -3.54
N GLU A 209 1.07 -28.18 -3.25
CA GLU A 209 0.71 -28.86 -2.00
C GLU A 209 1.18 -28.10 -0.74
N ILE A 210 2.37 -27.51 -0.76
CA ILE A 210 2.87 -26.67 0.35
C ILE A 210 1.98 -25.44 0.55
N VAL A 211 1.59 -24.78 -0.54
CA VAL A 211 0.81 -23.54 -0.51
C VAL A 211 -0.62 -23.84 -0.04
N ASP A 212 -1.20 -24.95 -0.50
CA ASP A 212 -2.53 -25.39 -0.06
C ASP A 212 -2.55 -25.73 1.43
N ALA A 213 -1.57 -26.51 1.90
CA ALA A 213 -1.44 -26.84 3.31
C ALA A 213 -1.25 -25.58 4.18
N PHE A 214 -0.45 -24.62 3.68
CA PHE A 214 -0.21 -23.35 4.34
C PHE A 214 -1.46 -22.47 4.41
N THR A 215 -2.24 -22.40 3.33
CA THR A 215 -3.45 -21.56 3.23
C THR A 215 -4.63 -22.14 4.03
N VAL A 216 -4.69 -23.47 4.16
CA VAL A 216 -5.75 -24.16 4.90
C VAL A 216 -5.50 -24.14 6.42
N LEU A 217 -4.24 -24.19 6.86
CA LEU A 217 -3.88 -24.25 8.28
C LEU A 217 -4.51 -23.13 9.14
N PRO A 218 -4.53 -21.85 8.70
CA PRO A 218 -5.18 -20.77 9.43
C PRO A 218 -6.68 -20.96 9.67
N LYS A 219 -7.37 -21.96 9.10
CA LYS A 219 -8.77 -22.31 9.44
C LYS A 219 -8.88 -23.08 10.76
N TYR A 220 -7.80 -23.69 11.22
CA TYR A 220 -7.79 -24.57 12.40
C TYR A 220 -7.08 -23.97 13.62
N ILE A 221 -6.52 -22.78 13.49
CA ILE A 221 -5.95 -22.04 14.63
C ILE A 221 -7.07 -21.27 15.36
N PRO A 222 -6.90 -20.91 16.64
CA PRO A 222 -7.85 -20.04 17.34
C PRO A 222 -8.08 -18.75 16.54
N PRO A 223 -9.34 -18.34 16.31
CA PRO A 223 -9.64 -17.09 15.63
C PRO A 223 -9.11 -15.90 16.46
N PHE A 224 -8.70 -14.82 15.79
CA PHE A 224 -8.28 -13.57 16.46
C PHE A 224 -9.46 -12.85 17.14
N GLY A 225 -10.70 -13.27 16.89
CA GLY A 225 -11.92 -12.79 17.55
C GLY A 225 -12.71 -13.91 18.23
N PHE A 226 -13.84 -13.55 18.85
CA PHE A 226 -14.71 -14.52 19.51
C PHE A 226 -15.60 -15.24 18.48
N ASP A 227 -15.14 -16.40 18.01
CA ASP A 227 -15.94 -17.34 17.20
C ASP A 227 -15.97 -18.70 17.93
N PRO A 228 -16.99 -18.93 18.77
CA PRO A 228 -17.09 -20.12 19.61
C PRO A 228 -17.29 -21.39 18.78
N ILE A 229 -18.01 -21.32 17.65
CA ILE A 229 -18.27 -22.47 16.78
C ILE A 229 -16.95 -23.05 16.29
N ARG A 230 -16.07 -22.16 15.81
CA ARG A 230 -14.75 -22.57 15.36
C ARG A 230 -13.85 -22.95 16.53
N LEU A 231 -13.84 -22.17 17.62
CA LEU A 231 -12.98 -22.42 18.77
C LEU A 231 -13.21 -23.79 19.41
N PHE A 232 -14.49 -24.19 19.55
CA PHE A 232 -14.93 -25.45 20.15
C PHE A 232 -15.13 -26.59 19.15
N SER A 233 -14.81 -26.38 17.86
CA SER A 233 -14.89 -27.45 16.87
C SER A 233 -13.99 -28.64 17.26
N PRO A 234 -14.51 -29.87 17.34
CA PRO A 234 -13.78 -31.03 17.83
C PRO A 234 -12.61 -31.42 16.91
N THR A 235 -12.72 -31.13 15.61
CA THR A 235 -11.69 -31.45 14.62
C THR A 235 -10.59 -30.40 14.54
N ARG A 236 -10.78 -29.21 15.15
CA ARG A 236 -9.86 -28.08 15.04
C ARG A 236 -8.42 -28.44 15.41
N LEU A 237 -8.23 -28.97 16.62
CA LEU A 237 -6.88 -29.26 17.13
C LEU A 237 -6.22 -30.42 16.38
N TRP A 238 -7.01 -31.39 15.90
CA TRP A 238 -6.51 -32.50 15.10
C TRP A 238 -6.01 -32.01 13.74
N ASN A 239 -6.86 -31.27 13.02
CA ASN A 239 -6.52 -30.73 11.70
C ASN A 239 -5.36 -29.73 11.77
N ALA A 240 -5.31 -28.87 12.79
CA ALA A 240 -4.17 -27.98 13.00
C ALA A 240 -2.86 -28.78 13.11
N ARG A 241 -2.81 -29.84 13.92
CA ARG A 241 -1.63 -30.70 14.06
C ARG A 241 -1.30 -31.45 12.78
N TYR A 242 -2.31 -31.95 12.06
CA TYR A 242 -2.12 -32.63 10.78
C TYR A 242 -1.45 -31.71 9.76
N TYR A 243 -2.00 -30.52 9.53
CA TYR A 243 -1.45 -29.56 8.56
C TYR A 243 -0.09 -29.00 8.98
N GLN A 244 0.16 -28.83 10.29
CA GLN A 244 1.49 -28.49 10.80
C GLN A 244 2.51 -29.57 10.45
N LYS A 245 2.24 -30.84 10.79
CA LYS A 245 3.14 -31.96 10.47
C LYS A 245 3.33 -32.13 8.96
N LYS A 246 2.27 -31.94 8.18
CA LYS A 246 2.31 -31.99 6.72
C LYS A 246 3.24 -30.91 6.16
N LEU A 247 3.13 -29.66 6.63
CA LEU A 247 4.03 -28.57 6.24
C LEU A 247 5.48 -28.85 6.66
N ASP A 248 5.70 -29.31 7.89
CA ASP A 248 7.04 -29.58 8.39
C ASP A 248 7.73 -30.68 7.57
N ARG A 249 6.98 -31.72 7.19
CA ARG A 249 7.46 -32.78 6.29
C ARG A 249 7.81 -32.22 4.91
N LEU A 250 6.86 -31.57 4.24
CA LEU A 250 7.05 -31.10 2.86
C LEU A 250 8.18 -30.06 2.74
N ILE A 251 8.26 -29.11 3.67
CA ILE A 251 9.34 -28.13 3.69
C ILE A 251 10.66 -28.80 4.09
N GLY A 252 10.63 -29.75 5.03
CA GLY A 252 11.79 -30.54 5.41
C GLY A 252 12.42 -31.29 4.23
N GLU A 253 11.59 -31.90 3.37
CA GLU A 253 12.04 -32.59 2.15
C GLU A 253 12.75 -31.63 1.19
N VAL A 254 12.22 -30.42 1.01
CA VAL A 254 12.86 -29.39 0.18
C VAL A 254 14.18 -28.91 0.79
N VAL A 255 14.20 -28.69 2.10
CA VAL A 255 15.42 -28.29 2.83
C VAL A 255 16.52 -29.36 2.68
N ASP A 256 16.17 -30.64 2.81
CA ASP A 256 17.11 -31.75 2.59
C ASP A 256 17.59 -31.80 1.13
N GLN A 257 16.71 -31.50 0.16
CA GLN A 257 17.09 -31.42 -1.25
C GLN A 257 18.12 -30.30 -1.50
N ARG A 258 17.91 -29.09 -0.95
CA ARG A 258 18.86 -27.97 -1.13
C ARG A 258 20.21 -28.25 -0.51
N PHE A 259 20.22 -29.00 0.58
CA PHE A 259 21.46 -29.48 1.17
C PHE A 259 22.24 -30.38 0.20
N ARG A 260 21.56 -31.37 -0.42
CA ARG A 260 22.19 -32.28 -1.40
C ARG A 260 22.73 -31.53 -2.63
N GLU A 261 21.96 -30.58 -3.17
CA GLU A 261 22.35 -29.79 -4.34
C GLU A 261 23.60 -28.95 -4.07
N ARG A 262 23.66 -28.29 -2.90
CA ARG A 262 24.83 -27.54 -2.45
C ARG A 262 26.07 -28.43 -2.37
N ARG A 263 25.98 -29.59 -1.71
CA ARG A 263 27.11 -30.50 -1.52
C ARG A 263 27.64 -31.04 -2.84
N ALA A 264 26.76 -31.27 -3.80
CA ALA A 264 27.12 -31.70 -5.15
C ALA A 264 27.80 -30.60 -5.99
N GLY A 265 27.95 -29.37 -5.47
CA GLY A 265 28.55 -28.25 -6.20
C GLY A 265 27.68 -27.75 -7.35
N LYS A 266 26.37 -28.05 -7.34
CA LYS A 266 25.45 -27.78 -8.45
C LYS A 266 24.74 -26.43 -8.38
N VAL A 267 25.17 -25.53 -7.49
CA VAL A 267 24.43 -24.29 -7.20
C VAL A 267 25.29 -23.07 -7.50
N GLY A 268 24.97 -22.37 -8.59
CA GLY A 268 25.58 -21.09 -8.94
C GLY A 268 25.11 -19.94 -8.01
N PRO A 269 25.80 -18.78 -8.02
CA PRO A 269 25.45 -17.65 -7.15
C PRO A 269 24.01 -17.13 -7.31
N SER A 270 23.47 -17.14 -8.55
CA SER A 270 22.10 -16.72 -8.87
C SER A 270 21.03 -17.78 -8.54
N GLU A 271 21.44 -19.01 -8.26
CA GLU A 271 20.56 -20.14 -7.93
C GLU A 271 20.48 -20.37 -6.41
N LYS A 272 21.34 -19.71 -5.63
CA LYS A 272 21.32 -19.80 -4.17
C LYS A 272 20.00 -19.25 -3.65
N SER A 273 19.23 -20.10 -2.99
CA SER A 273 18.12 -19.65 -2.15
C SER A 273 18.60 -19.19 -0.77
N LEU A 274 17.70 -18.59 0.00
CA LEU A 274 17.91 -18.28 1.42
C LEU A 274 18.35 -19.51 2.22
N VAL A 275 17.83 -20.71 1.93
CA VAL A 275 18.28 -21.95 2.61
C VAL A 275 19.76 -22.22 2.35
N HIS A 276 20.24 -22.02 1.12
CA HIS A 276 21.65 -22.20 0.79
C HIS A 276 22.54 -21.22 1.56
N LEU A 277 22.14 -19.94 1.62
CA LEU A 277 22.90 -18.90 2.32
C LEU A 277 22.85 -19.06 3.84
N ALA A 278 21.72 -19.53 4.38
CA ALA A 278 21.59 -19.87 5.78
C ALA A 278 22.51 -21.03 6.17
N LEU A 279 22.63 -22.05 5.31
CA LEU A 279 23.57 -23.15 5.50
C LEU A 279 25.03 -22.66 5.49
N ASP A 280 25.41 -21.85 4.50
CA ASP A 280 26.77 -21.25 4.41
C ASP A 280 27.11 -20.49 5.71
N THR A 281 26.16 -19.70 6.19
CA THR A 281 26.32 -18.88 7.40
C THR A 281 26.37 -19.74 8.67
N TYR A 282 25.58 -20.81 8.73
CA TYR A 282 25.54 -21.71 9.88
C TYR A 282 26.84 -22.51 10.05
N GLU A 283 27.40 -23.01 8.95
CA GLU A 283 28.68 -23.71 8.95
C GLU A 283 29.85 -22.79 9.35
N GLN A 284 29.86 -21.56 8.84
CA GLN A 284 30.87 -20.55 9.23
C GLN A 284 30.83 -20.22 10.73
N MET A 285 29.70 -20.44 11.39
CA MET A 285 29.54 -20.28 12.84
C MET A 285 29.91 -21.54 13.64
N GLY A 286 30.42 -22.58 12.99
CA GLY A 286 30.81 -23.84 13.62
C GLY A 286 29.67 -24.86 13.74
N GLY A 287 28.56 -24.68 13.03
CA GLY A 287 27.49 -25.66 12.96
C GLY A 287 27.94 -26.94 12.24
N ALA A 288 27.64 -28.11 12.82
CA ALA A 288 28.04 -29.39 12.25
C ALA A 288 27.07 -29.84 11.15
N VAL A 289 27.52 -29.86 9.89
CA VAL A 289 26.70 -30.29 8.74
C VAL A 289 27.51 -31.27 7.86
N ASN A 290 27.82 -32.45 8.42
CA ASN A 290 28.79 -33.40 7.85
C ASN A 290 28.20 -34.55 7.00
N THR A 291 26.92 -34.49 6.60
CA THR A 291 26.19 -35.62 5.96
C THR A 291 25.22 -35.16 4.87
N ASP A 292 24.83 -36.03 3.92
CA ASP A 292 23.93 -35.72 2.77
C ASP A 292 22.50 -35.25 3.15
N VAL A 293 22.14 -35.39 4.42
CA VAL A 293 20.94 -34.85 5.04
C VAL A 293 21.40 -33.99 6.19
N ILE A 294 20.68 -32.91 6.51
CA ILE A 294 20.93 -32.13 7.72
C ILE A 294 20.76 -33.06 8.93
N THR A 295 21.88 -33.45 9.53
CA THR A 295 21.91 -34.26 10.76
C THR A 295 21.66 -33.44 11.99
N ASP A 296 21.88 -32.12 11.93
CA ASP A 296 21.58 -31.20 13.01
C ASP A 296 20.06 -30.92 13.09
N PRO A 297 19.34 -31.52 14.05
CA PRO A 297 17.91 -31.32 14.18
C PRO A 297 17.56 -29.88 14.53
N VAL A 298 18.49 -29.14 15.17
CA VAL A 298 18.32 -27.74 15.54
C VAL A 298 18.28 -26.87 14.29
N PHE A 299 19.23 -27.03 13.37
CA PHE A 299 19.17 -26.29 12.12
C PHE A 299 17.91 -26.64 11.33
N LYS A 300 17.61 -27.93 11.17
CA LYS A 300 16.47 -28.38 10.35
C LYS A 300 15.15 -27.76 10.81
N ILE A 301 14.83 -27.84 12.11
CA ILE A 301 13.57 -27.28 12.62
C ILE A 301 13.53 -25.75 12.51
N ASN A 302 14.67 -25.07 12.69
CA ASN A 302 14.76 -23.62 12.54
C ASN A 302 14.60 -23.21 11.08
N ALA A 303 15.21 -23.91 10.12
CA ALA A 303 15.03 -23.69 8.69
C ALA A 303 13.55 -23.85 8.30
N ILE A 304 12.92 -24.96 8.68
CA ILE A 304 11.50 -25.24 8.38
C ILE A 304 10.59 -24.14 8.93
N HIS A 305 10.70 -23.80 10.21
CA HIS A 305 9.85 -22.79 10.85
C HIS A 305 10.12 -21.37 10.30
N ASN A 306 11.37 -21.04 9.99
CA ASN A 306 11.67 -19.74 9.39
C ASN A 306 11.15 -19.62 7.96
N ILE A 307 11.24 -20.67 7.14
CA ILE A 307 10.60 -20.72 5.81
C ILE A 307 9.09 -20.50 5.92
N ARG A 308 8.40 -21.19 6.84
CA ARG A 308 6.97 -20.96 7.11
C ARG A 308 6.70 -19.50 7.51
N GLY A 309 7.58 -18.90 8.31
CA GLY A 309 7.53 -17.49 8.68
C GLY A 309 7.72 -16.55 7.49
N PHE A 310 8.65 -16.85 6.58
CA PHE A 310 8.89 -16.04 5.38
C PHE A 310 7.74 -16.16 4.38
N PHE A 311 7.11 -17.33 4.23
CA PHE A 311 5.86 -17.44 3.47
C PHE A 311 4.77 -16.59 4.09
N PHE A 312 4.54 -16.71 5.40
CA PHE A 312 3.56 -15.89 6.10
C PHE A 312 3.75 -14.39 5.88
N ALA A 313 4.97 -13.91 6.03
CA ALA A 313 5.29 -12.49 5.91
C ALA A 313 5.33 -12.00 4.45
N GLY A 314 5.93 -12.77 3.53
CA GLY A 314 6.29 -12.31 2.19
C GLY A 314 5.15 -12.27 1.17
N HIS A 315 4.20 -13.22 1.23
CA HIS A 315 3.18 -13.31 0.19
C HIS A 315 2.10 -12.21 0.33
N ALA A 316 1.42 -12.13 1.47
CA ALA A 316 0.19 -11.35 1.55
C ALA A 316 0.44 -9.83 1.67
N THR A 317 1.56 -9.40 2.28
CA THR A 317 1.85 -7.96 2.45
C THR A 317 2.27 -7.28 1.15
N THR A 318 3.15 -7.92 0.36
CA THR A 318 3.55 -7.38 -0.94
C THR A 318 2.38 -7.40 -1.92
N ALA A 319 1.56 -8.46 -1.89
CA ALA A 319 0.35 -8.54 -2.71
C ALA A 319 -0.65 -7.40 -2.42
N ALA A 320 -0.91 -7.13 -1.14
CA ALA A 320 -1.74 -6.01 -0.74
C ALA A 320 -1.13 -4.66 -1.17
N SER A 321 0.18 -4.49 -1.03
CA SER A 321 0.88 -3.26 -1.43
C SER A 321 0.79 -3.01 -2.95
N LEU A 322 0.90 -4.06 -3.77
CA LEU A 322 0.66 -4.00 -5.21
C LEU A 322 -0.78 -3.58 -5.54
N CYS A 323 -1.76 -4.16 -4.84
CA CYS A 323 -3.16 -3.76 -5.00
C CYS A 323 -3.36 -2.27 -4.71
N TYR A 324 -2.82 -1.78 -3.59
CA TYR A 324 -2.92 -0.37 -3.24
C TYR A 324 -2.19 0.55 -4.21
N LEU A 325 -1.08 0.10 -4.80
CA LEU A 325 -0.41 0.83 -5.88
C LEU A 325 -1.31 1.02 -7.10
N TYR A 326 -1.96 -0.04 -7.57
CA TYR A 326 -2.93 0.09 -8.67
C TYR A 326 -4.12 0.97 -8.28
N TYR A 327 -4.60 0.86 -7.04
CA TYR A 327 -5.69 1.68 -6.52
C TYR A 327 -5.37 3.18 -6.55
N VAL A 328 -4.22 3.59 -6.01
CA VAL A 328 -3.82 5.01 -6.01
C VAL A 328 -3.51 5.50 -7.41
N LEU A 329 -2.90 4.68 -8.27
CA LEU A 329 -2.60 5.10 -9.64
C LEU A 329 -3.88 5.32 -10.47
N TYR A 330 -4.93 4.55 -10.21
CA TYR A 330 -6.26 4.80 -10.76
C TYR A 330 -6.84 6.14 -10.25
N LYS A 331 -6.80 6.38 -8.94
CA LYS A 331 -7.30 7.62 -8.33
C LYS A 331 -6.53 8.89 -8.74
N TYR A 332 -5.24 8.76 -9.03
CA TYR A 332 -4.34 9.88 -9.29
C TYR A 332 -3.73 9.79 -10.69
N PRO A 333 -4.50 10.06 -11.76
CA PRO A 333 -4.03 9.89 -13.14
C PRO A 333 -2.87 10.82 -13.52
N VAL A 334 -2.72 11.96 -12.84
CA VAL A 334 -1.55 12.86 -13.00
C VAL A 334 -0.27 12.14 -12.56
N VAL A 335 -0.31 11.46 -11.42
CA VAL A 335 0.81 10.67 -10.90
C VAL A 335 1.12 9.51 -11.82
N LEU A 336 0.10 8.77 -12.27
CA LEU A 336 0.28 7.67 -13.22
C LEU A 336 0.94 8.13 -14.53
N ARG A 337 0.57 9.30 -15.07
CA ARG A 337 1.21 9.85 -16.27
C ARG A 337 2.69 10.16 -16.05
N ARG A 338 3.04 10.84 -14.96
CA ARG A 338 4.44 11.15 -14.65
C ARG A 338 5.26 9.88 -14.40
N LEU A 339 4.67 8.90 -13.72
CA LEU A 339 5.29 7.60 -13.50
C LEU A 339 5.56 6.85 -14.81
N ARG A 340 4.58 6.85 -15.74
CA ARG A 340 4.75 6.29 -17.08
C ARG A 340 5.84 7.02 -17.87
N GLN A 341 5.94 8.34 -17.73
CA GLN A 341 6.99 9.15 -18.38
C GLN A 341 8.39 8.78 -17.86
N GLU A 342 8.58 8.67 -16.54
CA GLU A 342 9.85 8.20 -15.97
C GLU A 342 10.19 6.78 -16.47
N HIS A 343 9.19 5.87 -16.51
CA HIS A 343 9.40 4.54 -17.05
C HIS A 343 9.77 4.56 -18.55
N GLU A 344 9.24 5.48 -19.35
CA GLU A 344 9.63 5.63 -20.76
C GLU A 344 11.07 6.13 -20.91
N GLU A 345 11.47 7.10 -20.09
CA GLU A 345 12.82 7.67 -20.07
C GLU A 345 13.88 6.60 -19.73
N TYR A 346 13.65 5.80 -18.68
CA TYR A 346 14.63 4.83 -18.21
C TYR A 346 14.52 3.46 -18.89
N LEU A 347 13.30 2.99 -19.19
CA LEU A 347 13.05 1.65 -19.74
C LEU A 347 12.85 1.65 -21.25
N GLY A 348 12.82 2.82 -21.89
CA GLY A 348 12.65 2.98 -23.32
C GLY A 348 11.19 2.86 -23.76
N ILE A 349 10.93 3.14 -25.04
CA ILE A 349 9.57 3.23 -25.57
C ILE A 349 8.95 1.85 -25.85
N ASP A 350 9.77 0.88 -26.24
CA ASP A 350 9.32 -0.48 -26.52
C ASP A 350 8.95 -1.20 -25.21
N LEU A 351 7.76 -1.78 -25.18
CA LEU A 351 7.23 -2.47 -24.00
C LEU A 351 7.74 -3.91 -23.91
N GLU A 352 8.01 -4.55 -25.05
CA GLU A 352 8.42 -5.96 -25.09
C GLU A 352 9.87 -6.13 -24.57
N ASP A 353 10.70 -5.10 -24.73
CA ASP A 353 12.09 -5.11 -24.27
C ASP A 353 12.26 -4.84 -22.76
N VAL A 354 11.21 -4.38 -22.07
CA VAL A 354 11.32 -3.95 -20.65
C VAL A 354 11.82 -5.08 -19.76
N GLY A 355 11.27 -6.28 -19.91
CA GLY A 355 11.69 -7.47 -19.14
C GLY A 355 13.17 -7.77 -19.34
N ALA A 356 13.59 -7.92 -20.59
CA ALA A 356 14.99 -8.20 -20.95
C ALA A 356 15.97 -7.12 -20.44
N ARG A 357 15.57 -5.84 -20.47
CA ARG A 357 16.39 -4.74 -19.94
C ARG A 357 16.57 -4.82 -18.43
N VAL A 358 15.49 -5.10 -17.69
CA VAL A 358 15.55 -5.27 -16.23
C VAL A 358 16.39 -6.49 -15.86
N GLN A 359 16.29 -7.59 -16.61
CA GLN A 359 17.13 -8.77 -16.40
C GLN A 359 18.62 -8.48 -16.64
N LYS A 360 18.93 -7.72 -17.71
CA LYS A 360 20.32 -7.35 -18.06
C LYS A 360 20.94 -6.37 -17.06
N GLU A 361 20.16 -5.41 -16.56
CA GLU A 361 20.61 -4.42 -15.57
C GLU A 361 19.60 -4.30 -14.40
N PRO A 362 19.64 -5.21 -13.41
CA PRO A 362 18.73 -5.17 -12.26
C PRO A 362 18.75 -3.87 -11.45
N THR A 363 19.88 -3.14 -11.50
CA THR A 363 20.02 -1.86 -10.79
C THR A 363 19.30 -0.70 -11.47
N LEU A 364 18.83 -0.87 -12.72
CA LEU A 364 18.14 0.15 -13.50
C LEU A 364 16.93 0.73 -12.75
N LEU A 365 16.13 -0.14 -12.12
CA LEU A 365 14.92 0.26 -11.42
C LEU A 365 15.19 1.10 -10.16
N LYS A 366 16.40 1.04 -9.59
CA LYS A 366 16.80 1.89 -8.45
C LYS A 366 17.06 3.33 -8.87
N ARG A 367 17.25 3.59 -10.17
CA ARG A 367 17.49 4.92 -10.74
C ARG A 367 16.20 5.67 -11.10
N MET A 368 15.03 5.11 -10.77
CA MET A 368 13.71 5.71 -10.98
C MET A 368 13.18 6.27 -9.64
N PRO A 369 13.62 7.48 -9.23
CA PRO A 369 13.27 8.05 -7.94
C PRO A 369 11.77 8.31 -7.80
N TYR A 370 11.05 8.70 -8.87
CA TYR A 370 9.62 8.95 -8.80
C TYR A 370 8.83 7.64 -8.62
N THR A 371 9.19 6.53 -9.28
CA THR A 371 8.65 5.19 -9.02
C THR A 371 8.83 4.81 -7.56
N THR A 372 10.03 5.02 -7.02
CA THR A 372 10.29 4.74 -5.61
C THR A 372 9.43 5.63 -4.70
N ALA A 373 9.26 6.91 -5.03
CA ALA A 373 8.45 7.85 -4.28
C ALA A 373 6.96 7.47 -4.28
N VAL A 374 6.41 7.05 -5.42
CA VAL A 374 5.03 6.53 -5.55
C VAL A 374 4.83 5.30 -4.68
N ILE A 375 5.77 4.36 -4.70
CA ILE A 375 5.73 3.17 -3.84
C ILE A 375 5.71 3.56 -2.36
N LYS A 376 6.61 4.47 -1.96
CA LYS A 376 6.70 4.92 -0.57
C LYS A 376 5.45 5.64 -0.11
N GLU A 377 4.85 6.49 -0.94
CA GLU A 377 3.60 7.19 -0.60
C GLU A 377 2.41 6.22 -0.50
N SER A 378 2.35 5.20 -1.36
CA SER A 378 1.33 4.14 -1.24
C SER A 378 1.47 3.41 0.09
N LEU A 379 2.69 3.00 0.45
CA LEU A 379 2.98 2.35 1.73
C LEU A 379 2.71 3.27 2.92
N ARG A 380 2.85 4.59 2.78
CA ARG A 380 2.49 5.55 3.83
C ARG A 380 1.00 5.50 4.11
N LEU A 381 0.17 5.67 3.09
CA LEU A 381 -1.29 5.67 3.20
C LEU A 381 -1.86 4.28 3.53
N PHE A 382 -1.29 3.21 2.99
CA PHE A 382 -1.84 1.86 3.13
C PHE A 382 -0.94 0.95 3.96
N VAL A 383 -0.39 1.49 5.05
CA VAL A 383 0.37 0.69 6.02
C VAL A 383 -0.57 -0.24 6.81
N GLY A 384 -0.43 -1.53 6.54
CA GLY A 384 -1.24 -2.58 7.18
C GLY A 384 -0.65 -3.17 8.45
N VAL A 385 0.69 -3.16 8.59
CA VAL A 385 1.41 -3.88 9.64
C VAL A 385 1.92 -2.92 10.72
N GLY A 386 1.88 -3.34 11.98
CA GLY A 386 2.54 -2.68 13.10
C GLY A 386 3.17 -3.71 14.04
N THR A 387 3.84 -3.25 15.08
CA THR A 387 4.47 -4.14 16.08
C THR A 387 3.75 -4.13 17.43
N VAL A 388 3.80 -5.27 18.13
CA VAL A 388 3.34 -5.39 19.51
C VAL A 388 4.51 -5.72 20.44
N ARG A 389 4.88 -4.77 21.30
CA ARG A 389 5.92 -4.94 22.32
C ARG A 389 5.31 -5.25 23.67
N ASN A 390 6.09 -5.84 24.57
CA ASN A 390 5.70 -6.03 25.95
C ASN A 390 6.31 -4.92 26.81
N GLY A 391 5.49 -4.27 27.63
CA GLY A 391 5.97 -3.40 28.68
C GLY A 391 6.82 -4.15 29.70
N VAL A 392 7.79 -3.45 30.30
CA VAL A 392 8.72 -4.02 31.28
C VAL A 392 8.80 -3.13 32.50
N LYS A 393 9.07 -3.73 33.67
CA LYS A 393 9.27 -2.97 34.91
C LYS A 393 10.42 -1.98 34.74
N GLY A 394 10.24 -0.75 35.22
CA GLY A 394 11.26 0.30 35.18
C GLY A 394 11.35 1.05 33.85
N PHE A 395 10.56 0.69 32.84
CA PHE A 395 10.49 1.45 31.58
C PHE A 395 9.18 2.23 31.46
N ASN A 396 9.31 3.54 31.28
CA ASN A 396 8.22 4.45 30.93
C ASN A 396 8.59 5.12 29.61
N PHE A 397 7.59 5.41 28.79
CA PHE A 397 7.82 6.32 27.68
C PHE A 397 7.98 7.74 28.20
N LEU A 398 8.82 8.53 27.54
CA LEU A 398 8.91 9.97 27.76
C LEU A 398 8.35 10.70 26.55
N ASP A 399 7.42 11.61 26.76
CA ASP A 399 6.98 12.53 25.73
C ASP A 399 8.14 13.44 25.30
N PRO A 400 8.54 13.48 24.02
CA PRO A 400 9.63 14.35 23.58
C PRO A 400 9.31 15.85 23.70
N LYS A 401 8.04 16.24 23.73
CA LYS A 401 7.59 17.64 23.80
C LYS A 401 7.35 18.09 25.24
N THR A 402 6.70 17.25 26.05
CA THR A 402 6.27 17.62 27.41
C THR A 402 7.14 17.02 28.53
N ASN A 403 8.01 16.06 28.20
CA ASN A 403 8.79 15.27 29.15
C ASN A 403 7.95 14.49 30.18
N ILE A 404 6.64 14.34 29.95
CA ILE A 404 5.75 13.54 30.77
C ILE A 404 6.08 12.05 30.60
N ALA A 405 6.12 11.32 31.71
CA ALA A 405 6.38 9.89 31.73
C ALA A 405 5.08 9.07 31.69
N TYR A 406 5.00 8.13 30.75
CA TYR A 406 3.86 7.23 30.59
C TYR A 406 4.24 5.78 30.91
N PRO A 407 3.58 5.13 31.88
CA PRO A 407 4.01 3.83 32.38
C PRO A 407 3.73 2.69 31.39
N THR A 408 4.70 1.80 31.19
CA THR A 408 4.48 0.56 30.42
C THR A 408 4.19 -0.65 31.31
N TYR A 409 4.30 -0.48 32.63
CA TYR A 409 4.05 -1.51 33.62
C TYR A 409 3.38 -0.90 34.85
N ARG A 410 2.24 -1.45 35.27
CA ARG A 410 1.54 -1.08 36.50
C ARG A 410 0.72 -2.28 36.94
N ASP A 411 1.13 -2.97 38.02
CA ASP A 411 0.55 -4.25 38.48
C ASP A 411 0.48 -5.35 37.40
N GLY A 412 1.39 -5.27 36.44
CA GLY A 412 1.44 -6.11 35.24
C GLY A 412 1.92 -5.31 34.03
N PRO A 413 2.46 -5.99 33.00
CA PRO A 413 2.87 -5.31 31.78
C PRO A 413 1.64 -4.80 31.03
N PHE A 414 1.82 -3.71 30.28
CA PHE A 414 0.94 -3.36 29.18
C PHE A 414 1.55 -3.87 27.86
N PRO A 415 0.81 -4.59 27.02
CA PRO A 415 1.10 -4.70 25.60
C PRO A 415 1.12 -3.31 24.97
N ILE A 416 2.18 -3.01 24.24
CA ILE A 416 2.43 -1.74 23.57
C ILE A 416 2.24 -1.96 22.07
N LEU A 417 1.28 -1.27 21.47
CA LEU A 417 0.98 -1.36 20.05
C LEU A 417 1.41 -0.06 19.39
N ILE A 418 2.38 -0.16 18.51
CA ILE A 418 2.84 0.98 17.70
C ILE A 418 1.99 1.00 16.44
N ARG A 419 1.31 2.13 16.20
CA ARG A 419 0.34 2.24 15.11
C ARG A 419 0.90 3.17 14.04
N SER A 420 1.60 2.60 13.06
CA SER A 420 2.12 3.34 11.91
C SER A 420 1.02 4.02 11.10
N PHE A 421 -0.18 3.44 11.01
CA PHE A 421 -1.30 4.01 10.25
C PHE A 421 -1.69 5.43 10.69
N PRO A 422 -1.98 5.69 11.99
CA PRO A 422 -2.18 7.05 12.49
C PRO A 422 -0.89 7.89 12.53
N ILE A 423 0.30 7.32 12.82
CA ILE A 423 1.57 8.08 12.74
C ILE A 423 1.76 8.69 11.34
N HIS A 424 1.48 7.89 10.31
CA HIS A 424 1.58 8.26 8.90
C HIS A 424 0.52 9.27 8.45
N ARG A 425 -0.56 9.42 9.21
CA ARG A 425 -1.67 10.35 8.95
C ARG A 425 -1.71 11.55 9.89
N ASN A 426 -0.74 11.69 10.77
CA ASN A 426 -0.65 12.84 11.65
C ASN A 426 -0.13 14.06 10.83
N PRO A 427 -0.88 15.17 10.77
CA PRO A 427 -0.47 16.37 10.02
C PRO A 427 0.83 17.01 10.54
N GLU A 428 1.21 16.79 11.81
CA GLU A 428 2.51 17.23 12.34
C GLU A 428 3.69 16.47 11.72
N ASN A 429 3.45 15.23 11.26
CA ASN A 429 4.46 14.39 10.62
C ASN A 429 4.42 14.50 9.09
N PHE A 430 3.22 14.62 8.53
CA PHE A 430 2.96 14.64 7.10
C PHE A 430 1.90 15.73 6.79
N PRO A 431 2.32 16.94 6.37
CA PRO A 431 1.37 18.02 6.04
C PRO A 431 0.39 17.59 4.95
N ASP A 432 -0.90 17.87 5.08
CA ASP A 432 -1.95 17.30 4.20
C ASP A 432 -1.88 15.75 4.10
N PRO A 433 -2.08 15.06 5.23
CA PRO A 433 -1.74 13.65 5.37
C PRO A 433 -2.61 12.70 4.53
N GLU A 434 -3.83 13.09 4.15
CA GLU A 434 -4.71 12.23 3.36
C GLU A 434 -4.47 12.35 1.86
N HIS A 435 -3.82 13.43 1.40
CA HIS A 435 -3.49 13.60 0.00
C HIS A 435 -2.31 12.71 -0.41
N PHE A 436 -2.47 12.01 -1.54
CA PHE A 436 -1.43 11.17 -2.12
C PHE A 436 -0.42 12.03 -2.88
N ASP A 437 0.73 12.28 -2.26
CA ASP A 437 1.77 13.14 -2.80
C ASP A 437 3.15 12.46 -2.78
N PRO A 438 3.56 11.85 -3.91
CA PRO A 438 4.89 11.26 -4.06
C PRO A 438 6.03 12.26 -3.85
N GLU A 439 5.84 13.57 -4.11
CA GLU A 439 6.92 14.56 -3.99
C GLU A 439 7.46 14.67 -2.56
N ARG A 440 6.71 14.20 -1.55
CA ARG A 440 7.17 14.08 -0.15
C ARG A 440 8.47 13.30 -0.02
N PHE A 441 8.71 12.35 -0.92
CA PHE A 441 9.89 11.48 -0.88
C PHE A 441 10.99 11.89 -1.85
N LEU A 442 10.92 13.11 -2.40
CA LEU A 442 11.91 13.68 -3.30
C LEU A 442 12.56 14.95 -2.74
N GLY A 443 13.81 15.18 -3.14
CA GLY A 443 14.57 16.42 -2.86
C GLY A 443 14.56 16.84 -1.39
N ASP A 444 14.43 18.14 -1.16
CA ASP A 444 14.47 18.74 0.18
C ASP A 444 13.31 18.31 1.07
N ARG A 445 12.13 18.01 0.50
CA ARG A 445 10.96 17.54 1.26
C ARG A 445 11.23 16.20 1.93
N ALA A 446 11.95 15.32 1.25
CA ALA A 446 12.38 14.04 1.82
C ALA A 446 13.38 14.25 2.96
N ALA A 447 14.28 15.22 2.81
CA ALA A 447 15.31 15.53 3.80
C ALA A 447 14.72 16.16 5.08
N SER A 448 13.64 16.94 4.96
CA SER A 448 12.93 17.57 6.08
C SER A 448 11.89 16.69 6.76
N MET A 449 11.70 15.44 6.32
CA MET A 449 10.67 14.56 6.86
C MET A 449 10.92 14.25 8.34
N THR A 450 9.86 14.30 9.15
CA THR A 450 9.95 14.03 10.59
C THR A 450 10.65 12.70 10.86
N LYS A 451 11.70 12.75 11.69
CA LYS A 451 12.52 11.59 12.00
C LYS A 451 11.64 10.47 12.55
N ASP A 452 11.88 9.27 12.04
CA ASP A 452 11.13 8.06 12.41
C ASP A 452 9.63 8.12 12.11
N ALA A 453 9.09 9.10 11.38
CA ALA A 453 7.67 9.13 11.04
C ALA A 453 7.30 8.15 9.93
N TYR A 454 8.14 7.95 8.92
CA TYR A 454 7.92 6.95 7.87
C TYR A 454 8.41 5.56 8.32
N ARG A 455 7.47 4.63 8.54
CA ARG A 455 7.71 3.32 9.20
C ARG A 455 6.92 2.12 8.62
N PRO A 456 6.68 1.99 7.30
CA PRO A 456 5.87 0.87 6.79
C PRO A 456 6.51 -0.51 7.00
N PHE A 457 7.82 -0.56 7.20
CA PHE A 457 8.60 -1.78 7.46
C PHE A 457 9.05 -1.90 8.93
N GLU A 458 8.45 -1.11 9.83
CA GLU A 458 8.94 -0.86 11.19
C GLU A 458 10.39 -0.34 11.23
N LYS A 459 10.93 -0.10 12.43
CA LYS A 459 12.31 0.39 12.61
C LYS A 459 13.02 -0.27 13.80
N GLY A 460 14.35 -0.28 13.74
CA GLY A 460 15.24 -0.81 14.78
C GLY A 460 15.71 -2.22 14.46
N PRO A 461 16.31 -2.94 15.43
CA PRO A 461 16.91 -4.26 15.19
C PRO A 461 15.93 -5.32 14.63
N ARG A 462 14.62 -5.08 14.72
CA ARG A 462 13.57 -6.01 14.28
C ARG A 462 12.75 -5.45 13.12
N ASP A 463 13.36 -4.60 12.31
CA ASP A 463 12.80 -4.14 11.04
C ASP A 463 12.59 -5.31 10.06
N CYS A 464 11.78 -5.06 9.04
CA CYS A 464 11.44 -6.07 8.04
C CYS A 464 12.69 -6.52 7.27
N PRO A 465 13.07 -7.82 7.32
CA PRO A 465 14.19 -8.31 6.50
C PRO A 465 13.87 -8.22 5.01
N GLY A 466 12.59 -8.45 4.65
CA GLY A 466 12.13 -8.51 3.26
C GLY A 466 11.86 -7.16 2.61
N GLN A 467 12.24 -6.03 3.23
CA GLN A 467 11.96 -4.70 2.69
C GLN A 467 12.53 -4.53 1.27
N GLU A 468 13.80 -4.89 1.05
CA GLU A 468 14.43 -4.74 -0.27
C GLU A 468 13.79 -5.65 -1.33
N LEU A 469 13.37 -6.85 -0.94
CA LEU A 469 12.65 -7.78 -1.82
C LEU A 469 11.29 -7.21 -2.21
N SER A 470 10.50 -6.75 -1.23
CA SER A 470 9.18 -6.16 -1.47
C SER A 470 9.27 -4.92 -2.37
N MET A 471 10.25 -4.04 -2.13
CA MET A 471 10.50 -2.87 -2.98
C MET A 471 10.93 -3.26 -4.40
N MET A 472 11.72 -4.32 -4.56
CA MET A 472 12.11 -4.84 -5.87
C MET A 472 10.91 -5.43 -6.62
N GLU A 473 10.11 -6.28 -5.98
CA GLU A 473 8.88 -6.85 -6.55
C GLU A 473 7.92 -5.76 -7.03
N MET A 474 7.68 -4.74 -6.20
CA MET A 474 6.81 -3.61 -6.57
C MET A 474 7.36 -2.82 -7.77
N ARG A 475 8.66 -2.51 -7.80
CA ARG A 475 9.27 -1.79 -8.93
C ARG A 475 9.21 -2.60 -10.22
N ILE A 476 9.56 -3.89 -10.18
CA ILE A 476 9.53 -4.78 -11.35
C ILE A 476 8.08 -4.90 -11.85
N THR A 477 7.14 -5.16 -10.95
CA THR A 477 5.72 -5.29 -11.31
C THR A 477 5.21 -4.02 -11.98
N LEU A 478 5.46 -2.84 -11.40
CA LEU A 478 5.04 -1.58 -12.01
C LEU A 478 5.73 -1.34 -13.36
N ALA A 479 7.02 -1.67 -13.49
CA ALA A 479 7.76 -1.51 -14.76
C ALA A 479 7.10 -2.27 -15.91
N LEU A 480 6.63 -3.50 -15.65
CA LEU A 480 6.05 -4.40 -16.64
C LEU A 480 4.55 -4.17 -16.89
N THR A 481 3.81 -3.58 -15.95
CA THR A 481 2.34 -3.52 -16.04
C THR A 481 1.78 -2.13 -16.33
N ILE A 482 2.28 -1.06 -15.69
CA ILE A 482 1.55 0.22 -15.71
C ILE A 482 1.49 0.88 -17.08
N ARG A 483 2.44 0.59 -17.98
CA ARG A 483 2.44 1.14 -19.35
C ARG A 483 1.62 0.28 -20.31
N LYS A 484 1.36 -0.97 -19.96
CA LYS A 484 0.67 -1.98 -20.78
C LYS A 484 -0.84 -2.00 -20.53
N PHE A 485 -1.28 -1.70 -19.30
CA PHE A 485 -2.69 -1.76 -18.92
C PHE A 485 -3.21 -0.42 -18.39
N ASP A 486 -4.46 -0.11 -18.72
CA ASP A 486 -5.30 0.85 -17.99
C ASP A 486 -6.25 0.05 -17.09
N ILE A 487 -6.15 0.30 -15.78
CA ILE A 487 -6.87 -0.44 -14.73
C ILE A 487 -7.96 0.47 -14.16
N GLU A 488 -9.19 -0.01 -14.18
CA GLU A 488 -10.37 0.67 -13.63
C GLU A 488 -10.94 -0.14 -12.45
N MET A 489 -11.36 0.53 -11.38
CA MET A 489 -11.91 -0.14 -10.19
C MET A 489 -13.40 -0.41 -10.37
N ALA A 490 -13.86 -1.59 -9.95
CA ALA A 490 -15.26 -2.03 -10.05
C ALA A 490 -15.98 -2.09 -8.68
N TYR A 491 -15.74 -1.11 -7.81
CA TYR A 491 -16.52 -1.02 -6.56
C TYR A 491 -17.96 -0.61 -6.87
N PRO A 492 -18.97 -1.30 -6.32
CA PRO A 492 -20.37 -0.86 -6.38
C PRO A 492 -20.54 0.55 -5.81
N GLU A 493 -21.55 1.30 -6.29
CA GLU A 493 -21.82 2.67 -5.81
C GLU A 493 -22.15 2.71 -4.31
N ASP A 494 -22.84 1.68 -3.82
CA ASP A 494 -23.24 1.46 -2.43
C ASP A 494 -22.19 0.73 -1.59
N ALA A 495 -20.99 0.48 -2.14
CA ALA A 495 -19.91 -0.16 -1.40
C ALA A 495 -19.61 0.59 -0.09
N PRO A 496 -19.44 -0.10 1.05
CA PRO A 496 -19.07 0.52 2.31
C PRO A 496 -17.79 1.34 2.16
N LYS A 497 -17.75 2.53 2.77
CA LYS A 497 -16.61 3.44 2.73
C LYS A 497 -16.12 3.73 4.14
N VAL A 498 -14.81 3.69 4.35
CA VAL A 498 -14.17 4.19 5.57
C VAL A 498 -13.30 5.37 5.20
N MET A 499 -13.48 6.51 5.89
CA MET A 499 -12.84 7.78 5.51
C MET A 499 -13.12 8.16 4.04
N GLY A 500 -14.33 7.87 3.56
CA GLY A 500 -14.75 8.16 2.18
C GLY A 500 -14.17 7.21 1.12
N ASP A 501 -13.42 6.18 1.51
CA ASP A 501 -12.74 5.27 0.59
C ASP A 501 -13.33 3.84 0.64
N PRO A 502 -13.74 3.26 -0.51
CA PRO A 502 -14.24 1.87 -0.55
C PRO A 502 -13.13 0.82 -0.47
N ALA A 503 -11.87 1.17 -0.73
CA ALA A 503 -10.71 0.28 -0.63
C ALA A 503 -10.08 0.35 0.76
N TYR A 504 -10.89 0.37 1.83
CA TYR A 504 -10.39 0.43 3.19
C TYR A 504 -9.64 -0.86 3.58
N HIS A 505 -8.76 -0.76 4.60
CA HIS A 505 -8.05 -1.92 5.11
C HIS A 505 -8.99 -2.93 5.75
N VAL A 506 -8.92 -4.18 5.30
CA VAL A 506 -9.58 -5.32 5.93
C VAL A 506 -8.58 -6.31 6.52
N MET A 507 -9.00 -7.11 7.51
CA MET A 507 -8.14 -8.12 8.13
C MET A 507 -8.54 -9.54 7.70
N TYR A 508 -7.78 -10.13 6.77
CA TYR A 508 -7.86 -11.56 6.43
C TYR A 508 -6.70 -12.33 7.10
N SER A 509 -5.69 -12.73 6.33
CA SER A 509 -4.39 -13.27 6.80
C SER A 509 -3.34 -12.18 7.02
N SER A 510 -3.45 -11.10 6.25
CA SER A 510 -2.76 -9.82 6.41
C SER A 510 -3.74 -8.69 6.08
N ALA A 511 -3.36 -7.45 6.38
CA ALA A 511 -4.09 -6.29 5.88
C ALA A 511 -4.09 -6.28 4.35
N GLY A 512 -5.24 -5.99 3.75
CA GLY A 512 -5.44 -5.86 2.31
C GLY A 512 -6.64 -4.96 2.00
N PRO A 513 -6.95 -4.69 0.72
CA PRO A 513 -8.11 -3.90 0.32
C PRO A 513 -9.41 -4.68 0.50
N ALA A 514 -10.47 -3.97 0.91
CA ALA A 514 -11.82 -4.49 0.93
C ALA A 514 -12.23 -5.06 -0.44
N ALA A 515 -13.12 -6.06 -0.44
CA ALA A 515 -13.58 -6.77 -1.63
C ALA A 515 -12.44 -7.33 -2.53
N ASN A 516 -11.24 -7.54 -1.98
CA ASN A 516 -10.06 -8.03 -2.71
C ASN A 516 -9.62 -7.15 -3.90
N LEU A 517 -9.97 -5.86 -3.88
CA LEU A 517 -9.78 -4.90 -4.98
C LEU A 517 -10.42 -5.38 -6.30
N PRO A 518 -11.73 -5.16 -6.49
CA PRO A 518 -12.42 -5.51 -7.73
C PRO A 518 -11.96 -4.58 -8.87
N ILE A 519 -11.61 -5.19 -10.00
CA ILE A 519 -11.15 -4.54 -11.23
C ILE A 519 -12.23 -4.75 -12.29
N ASP A 520 -12.63 -3.67 -12.95
CA ASP A 520 -13.50 -3.73 -14.12
C ASP A 520 -12.71 -4.25 -15.33
N LYS A 521 -13.34 -4.37 -16.50
CA LYS A 521 -12.72 -4.86 -17.74
C LYS A 521 -11.38 -4.15 -18.00
N PRO A 522 -10.22 -4.80 -17.74
CA PRO A 522 -8.94 -4.15 -17.93
C PRO A 522 -8.78 -3.89 -19.42
N ARG A 523 -8.21 -2.73 -19.78
CA ARG A 523 -7.94 -2.40 -21.18
C ARG A 523 -6.44 -2.48 -21.42
N GLN A 524 -6.03 -3.29 -22.39
CA GLN A 524 -4.67 -3.22 -22.88
C GLN A 524 -4.51 -1.91 -23.65
N ARG A 525 -3.47 -1.14 -23.31
CA ARG A 525 -3.10 0.00 -24.14
C ARG A 525 -2.59 -0.57 -25.45
N THR A 526 -3.37 -0.40 -26.51
CA THR A 526 -2.91 -0.71 -27.87
C THR A 526 -1.66 0.11 -28.13
N GLY A 527 -0.49 -0.53 -28.14
CA GLY A 527 0.82 0.07 -28.42
C GLY A 527 0.99 0.49 -29.88
N ALA A 528 -0.07 0.97 -30.54
CA ALA A 528 -0.08 1.33 -31.95
C ALA A 528 -0.48 2.80 -32.15
N MET A 529 0.32 3.73 -31.64
CA MET A 529 0.73 4.83 -32.51
C MET A 529 1.85 4.26 -33.38
N SER A 530 1.44 3.66 -34.49
CA SER A 530 2.24 2.73 -35.28
C SER A 530 3.63 3.27 -35.59
N HIS A 531 4.59 2.36 -35.61
CA HIS A 531 5.88 2.56 -36.25
C HIS A 531 5.70 3.13 -37.68
N ALA A 532 4.59 2.81 -38.37
CA ALA A 532 4.22 3.39 -39.67
C ALA A 532 3.87 4.89 -39.63
N VAL A 533 3.20 5.41 -38.60
CA VAL A 533 2.92 6.86 -38.45
C VAL A 533 4.20 7.64 -38.10
N ARG A 534 5.11 7.05 -37.32
CA ARG A 534 6.39 7.68 -36.97
C ARG A 534 7.41 7.61 -38.12
N THR A 535 7.42 6.53 -38.89
CA THR A 535 8.24 6.43 -40.11
C THR A 535 7.68 7.30 -41.23
N ALA A 536 6.35 7.47 -41.35
CA ALA A 536 5.74 8.46 -42.26
C ALA A 536 6.00 9.92 -41.85
N ALA A 537 6.21 10.20 -40.56
CA ALA A 537 6.63 11.51 -40.09
C ALA A 537 8.12 11.80 -40.35
N ARG A 538 8.95 10.75 -40.52
CA ARG A 538 10.40 10.85 -40.75
C ARG A 538 10.79 10.74 -42.23
N ASN A 539 10.04 9.95 -43.00
CA ASN A 539 10.20 9.76 -44.44
C ASN A 539 8.93 10.29 -45.11
N GLY A 540 9.05 11.50 -45.67
CA GLY A 540 7.92 12.31 -46.09
C GLY A 540 6.92 11.58 -46.98
N LEU A 541 5.65 11.91 -46.77
CA LEU A 541 4.60 11.68 -47.74
C LEU A 541 3.80 12.96 -47.91
N ASN A 542 3.97 13.53 -49.11
CA ASN A 542 2.91 14.18 -49.84
C ASN A 542 1.66 13.30 -49.77
N SER A 543 0.62 13.82 -49.13
CA SER A 543 -0.75 13.49 -49.47
C SER A 543 -1.57 14.78 -49.44
N SER A 544 -2.47 14.86 -50.40
CA SER A 544 -3.15 16.02 -50.95
C SER A 544 -4.09 16.77 -49.99
N SER A 545 -3.84 18.08 -49.89
CA SER A 545 -4.84 19.17 -49.85
C SER A 545 -5.99 19.14 -48.83
N VAL A 546 -5.68 19.00 -47.54
CA VAL A 546 -6.39 19.74 -46.48
C VAL A 546 -5.30 20.34 -45.58
N GLY A 547 -5.22 21.68 -45.53
CA GLY A 547 -4.13 22.38 -44.84
C GLY A 547 -4.01 21.95 -43.38
N LYS A 548 -2.82 21.52 -42.96
CA LYS A 548 -2.52 21.21 -41.56
C LYS A 548 -2.81 22.46 -40.71
N THR A 549 -3.90 22.45 -39.95
CA THR A 549 -4.21 23.49 -38.97
C THR A 549 -3.44 23.21 -37.68
N SER A 550 -2.82 24.23 -37.09
CA SER A 550 -2.20 24.17 -35.76
C SER A 550 -3.13 24.79 -34.71
N GLU A 551 -3.01 24.36 -33.46
CA GLU A 551 -3.73 24.96 -32.35
C GLU A 551 -2.97 26.16 -31.78
N TRP A 552 -3.71 27.21 -31.42
CA TRP A 552 -3.17 28.43 -30.82
C TRP A 552 -4.02 28.85 -29.62
N LEU A 553 -3.37 29.22 -28.52
CA LEU A 553 -4.02 29.85 -27.37
C LEU A 553 -3.97 31.36 -27.55
N VAL A 554 -5.14 32.00 -27.54
CA VAL A 554 -5.29 33.44 -27.71
C VAL A 554 -5.79 34.05 -26.40
N LEU A 555 -5.03 34.99 -25.85
CA LEU A 555 -5.37 35.74 -24.64
C LEU A 555 -5.65 37.19 -25.03
N LEU A 556 -6.85 37.65 -24.70
CA LEU A 556 -7.40 38.96 -25.10
C LEU A 556 -7.81 39.73 -23.85
N ALA A 557 -7.03 40.72 -23.46
CA ALA A 557 -7.40 41.60 -22.34
C ALA A 557 -8.49 42.59 -22.80
N ASP A 558 -9.36 42.98 -21.88
CA ASP A 558 -10.28 44.09 -22.11
C ASP A 558 -9.58 45.43 -21.86
N LYS A 559 -9.99 46.48 -22.59
CA LYS A 559 -9.57 47.85 -22.24
C LYS A 559 -10.12 48.28 -20.87
N PRO A 560 -9.39 49.10 -20.11
CA PRO A 560 -9.86 49.59 -18.81
C PRO A 560 -11.22 50.30 -18.92
N GLY A 561 -12.16 50.00 -18.01
CA GLY A 561 -13.46 50.65 -17.93
C GLY A 561 -14.50 50.22 -18.99
N ILE A 562 -14.23 49.19 -19.80
CA ILE A 562 -15.08 48.83 -20.95
C ILE A 562 -16.21 47.82 -20.62
N LEU A 563 -16.40 47.46 -19.35
CA LEU A 563 -17.29 46.37 -18.93
C LEU A 563 -18.74 46.55 -19.40
N GLU A 564 -19.32 47.75 -19.23
CA GLU A 564 -20.70 48.02 -19.66
C GLU A 564 -20.84 47.92 -21.17
N HIS A 565 -19.84 48.40 -21.92
CA HIS A 565 -19.83 48.31 -23.37
C HIS A 565 -19.74 46.84 -23.82
N ARG A 566 -18.86 46.05 -23.19
CA ARG A 566 -18.73 44.61 -23.45
C ARG A 566 -20.04 43.87 -23.21
N VAL A 567 -20.72 44.12 -22.10
CA VAL A 567 -22.01 43.48 -21.78
C VAL A 567 -23.06 43.81 -22.83
N ARG A 568 -23.10 45.07 -23.31
CA ARG A 568 -24.03 45.52 -24.37
C ARG A 568 -23.78 44.83 -25.72
N ILE A 569 -22.53 44.68 -26.14
CA ILE A 569 -22.17 44.08 -27.45
C ILE A 569 -22.15 42.55 -27.41
N ARG A 570 -22.06 41.93 -26.22
CA ARG A 570 -21.95 40.48 -26.04
C ARG A 570 -23.00 39.65 -26.80
N PRO A 571 -24.30 40.01 -26.86
CA PRO A 571 -25.28 39.21 -27.62
C PRO A 571 -24.94 39.11 -29.12
N VAL A 572 -24.34 40.16 -29.70
CA VAL A 572 -23.90 40.18 -31.10
C VAL A 572 -22.63 39.34 -31.27
N HIS A 573 -21.64 39.55 -30.38
CA HIS A 573 -20.41 38.78 -30.36
C HIS A 573 -20.67 37.28 -30.21
N SER A 574 -21.51 36.87 -29.26
CA SER A 574 -21.86 35.46 -29.03
C SER A 574 -22.49 34.80 -30.26
N LYS A 575 -23.34 35.50 -31.02
CA LYS A 575 -23.91 34.97 -32.27
C LYS A 575 -22.86 34.76 -33.37
N ASN A 576 -21.92 35.69 -33.53
CA ASN A 576 -20.83 35.55 -34.48
C ASN A 576 -19.85 34.45 -34.06
N PHE A 577 -19.64 34.33 -32.76
CA PHE A 577 -18.75 33.34 -32.17
C PHE A 577 -19.25 31.90 -32.36
N VAL A 578 -20.57 31.66 -32.27
CA VAL A 578 -21.16 30.36 -32.59
C VAL A 578 -20.78 29.91 -34.01
N LYS A 579 -20.79 30.82 -34.99
CA LYS A 579 -20.38 30.51 -36.37
C LYS A 579 -18.91 30.11 -36.47
N LEU A 580 -18.02 30.76 -35.71
CA LEU A 580 -16.59 30.44 -35.67
C LEU A 580 -16.31 29.09 -34.98
N HIS A 581 -17.13 28.73 -34.01
CA HIS A 581 -17.08 27.41 -33.38
C HIS A 581 -17.60 26.32 -34.32
N GLU A 582 -18.75 26.54 -34.96
CA GLU A 582 -19.33 25.62 -35.95
C GLU A 582 -18.43 25.42 -37.17
N SER A 583 -17.68 26.44 -37.59
CA SER A 583 -16.70 26.32 -38.68
C SER A 583 -15.43 25.56 -38.28
N GLY A 584 -15.30 25.15 -37.02
CA GLY A 584 -14.10 24.49 -36.48
C GLY A 584 -12.90 25.42 -36.31
N PHE A 585 -13.07 26.74 -36.50
CA PHE A 585 -11.99 27.71 -36.29
C PHE A 585 -11.70 27.90 -34.80
N VAL A 586 -12.72 27.87 -33.94
CA VAL A 586 -12.56 27.95 -32.48
C VAL A 586 -12.96 26.64 -31.82
N SER A 587 -12.03 26.00 -31.10
CA SER A 587 -12.29 24.76 -30.35
C SER A 587 -12.93 25.03 -28.99
N TRP A 588 -12.57 26.13 -28.35
CA TRP A 588 -13.04 26.50 -27.02
C TRP A 588 -12.82 27.99 -26.78
N ALA A 589 -13.70 28.65 -26.03
CA ALA A 589 -13.44 29.98 -25.47
C ALA A 589 -14.20 30.23 -24.19
N GLY A 590 -13.72 31.19 -23.41
CA GLY A 590 -14.38 31.66 -22.20
C GLY A 590 -13.91 33.04 -21.77
N PRO A 591 -14.66 33.70 -20.87
CA PRO A 591 -14.21 34.92 -20.22
C PRO A 591 -13.04 34.64 -19.26
N VAL A 592 -12.22 35.67 -19.02
CA VAL A 592 -11.20 35.68 -17.98
C VAL A 592 -11.69 36.54 -16.81
N PHE A 593 -11.51 36.04 -15.60
CA PHE A 593 -11.83 36.71 -14.34
C PHE A 593 -10.57 36.95 -13.53
N LYS A 594 -10.58 37.99 -12.68
CA LYS A 594 -9.46 38.31 -11.79
C LYS A 594 -9.28 37.28 -10.66
N GLU A 595 -10.36 36.68 -10.20
CA GLU A 595 -10.40 35.70 -9.10
C GLU A 595 -11.36 34.56 -9.46
N HIS A 596 -11.22 33.41 -8.79
CA HIS A 596 -12.14 32.28 -8.93
C HIS A 596 -13.55 32.66 -8.46
N VAL A 597 -14.59 32.28 -9.19
CA VAL A 597 -15.97 32.72 -8.94
C VAL A 597 -16.81 31.54 -8.46
N SER A 598 -17.30 31.60 -7.22
CA SER A 598 -18.16 30.56 -6.64
C SER A 598 -19.65 30.78 -6.90
N GLU A 599 -20.12 32.02 -7.14
CA GLU A 599 -21.47 32.36 -7.65
C GLU A 599 -21.58 33.88 -7.96
N GLY A 600 -22.34 34.26 -9.00
CA GLY A 600 -22.58 35.66 -9.42
C GLY A 600 -21.69 36.19 -10.57
N ILE A 601 -22.19 37.16 -11.36
CA ILE A 601 -21.43 37.77 -12.48
C ILE A 601 -20.45 38.80 -11.89
N ARG A 602 -19.13 38.53 -11.96
CA ARG A 602 -18.07 39.49 -11.66
C ARG A 602 -17.53 40.18 -12.92
N PRO A 603 -16.83 41.32 -12.80
CA PRO A 603 -16.22 42.03 -13.92
C PRO A 603 -15.30 41.11 -14.71
N PHE A 604 -15.59 40.94 -16.00
CA PHE A 604 -14.65 40.29 -16.91
C PHE A 604 -13.42 41.19 -17.09
N ILE A 605 -12.25 40.57 -17.17
CA ILE A 605 -10.99 41.28 -17.45
C ILE A 605 -10.41 40.89 -18.82
N GLY A 606 -11.09 40.01 -19.55
CA GLY A 606 -10.67 39.59 -20.88
C GLY A 606 -11.42 38.36 -21.39
N SER A 607 -10.91 37.79 -22.48
CA SER A 607 -11.34 36.54 -23.10
C SER A 607 -10.13 35.65 -23.34
N THR A 608 -10.36 34.34 -23.31
CA THR A 608 -9.37 33.33 -23.72
C THR A 608 -10.02 32.36 -24.69
N MET A 609 -9.27 31.91 -25.70
CA MET A 609 -9.77 30.95 -26.67
C MET A 609 -8.67 30.07 -27.27
N VAL A 610 -9.05 28.86 -27.69
CA VAL A 610 -8.21 27.93 -28.45
C VAL A 610 -8.70 27.91 -29.89
N VAL A 611 -7.86 28.30 -30.83
CA VAL A 611 -8.20 28.40 -32.27
C VAL A 611 -7.38 27.42 -33.12
N ASN A 612 -7.99 26.91 -34.20
CA ASN A 612 -7.35 26.04 -35.18
C ASN A 612 -7.04 26.85 -36.45
N ALA A 613 -5.77 27.17 -36.67
CA ALA A 613 -5.33 27.98 -37.79
C ALA A 613 -3.93 27.55 -38.30
N PRO A 614 -3.63 27.68 -39.60
CA PRO A 614 -2.35 27.25 -40.16
C PRO A 614 -1.17 28.12 -39.72
N SER A 615 -1.41 29.34 -39.22
CA SER A 615 -0.37 30.24 -38.74
C SER A 615 -0.91 31.29 -37.77
N ARG A 616 -0.02 31.89 -36.97
CA ARG A 616 -0.33 33.06 -36.13
C ARG A 616 -0.93 34.22 -36.92
N LYS A 617 -0.50 34.41 -38.17
CA LYS A 617 -1.04 35.45 -39.07
C LYS A 617 -2.50 35.18 -39.40
N ALA A 618 -2.84 33.93 -39.75
CA ALA A 618 -4.23 33.55 -40.03
C ALA A 618 -5.15 33.72 -38.81
N VAL A 619 -4.64 33.53 -37.59
CA VAL A 619 -5.39 33.86 -36.36
C VAL A 619 -5.70 35.35 -36.30
N LYS A 620 -4.70 36.20 -36.53
CA LYS A 620 -4.87 37.66 -36.52
C LYS A 620 -5.86 38.12 -37.60
N ASP A 621 -5.65 37.70 -38.85
CA ASP A 621 -6.48 38.14 -39.99
C ASP A 621 -7.97 37.77 -39.82
N MET A 622 -8.25 36.66 -39.12
CA MET A 622 -9.62 36.22 -38.83
C MET A 622 -10.23 37.00 -37.65
N LEU A 623 -9.49 37.14 -36.54
CA LEU A 623 -9.99 37.78 -35.32
C LEU A 623 -10.00 39.31 -35.40
N GLU A 624 -9.22 39.93 -36.28
CA GLU A 624 -9.21 41.38 -36.48
C GLU A 624 -10.58 41.93 -36.94
N LYS A 625 -11.39 41.06 -37.55
CA LYS A 625 -12.76 41.36 -38.00
C LYS A 625 -13.81 41.13 -36.90
N ASP A 626 -13.40 40.66 -35.73
CA ASP A 626 -14.32 40.39 -34.63
C ASP A 626 -14.96 41.69 -34.11
N VAL A 627 -16.22 41.60 -33.69
CA VAL A 627 -16.97 42.76 -33.17
C VAL A 627 -16.35 43.32 -31.89
N PHE A 628 -15.70 42.50 -31.05
CA PHE A 628 -14.98 42.97 -29.88
C PHE A 628 -13.66 43.68 -30.22
N VAL A 629 -13.06 43.40 -31.39
CA VAL A 629 -11.93 44.19 -31.90
C VAL A 629 -12.42 45.50 -32.49
N THR A 630 -13.42 45.46 -33.37
CA THR A 630 -13.92 46.63 -34.11
C THR A 630 -14.65 47.64 -33.22
N GLU A 631 -15.33 47.18 -32.16
CA GLU A 631 -15.94 48.05 -31.12
C GLU A 631 -14.94 48.50 -30.04
N GLY A 632 -13.65 48.14 -30.18
CA GLY A 632 -12.58 48.55 -29.27
C GLY A 632 -12.69 48.00 -27.86
N ILE A 633 -13.32 46.83 -27.69
CA ILE A 633 -13.46 46.15 -26.38
C ILE A 633 -12.15 45.47 -25.99
N TRP A 634 -11.58 44.66 -26.88
CA TRP A 634 -10.28 44.03 -26.64
C TRP A 634 -9.13 45.01 -26.86
N ASP A 635 -8.11 44.90 -26.01
CA ASP A 635 -6.82 45.53 -26.22
C ASP A 635 -6.02 44.78 -27.29
N TRP A 636 -6.37 45.05 -28.55
CA TRP A 636 -5.84 44.34 -29.71
C TRP A 636 -4.33 44.56 -29.90
N ASP A 637 -3.81 45.70 -29.46
CA ASP A 637 -2.38 46.03 -29.55
C ASP A 637 -1.53 45.09 -28.68
N ASN A 638 -2.11 44.57 -27.59
CA ASN A 638 -1.44 43.70 -26.62
C ASN A 638 -1.90 42.23 -26.66
N VAL A 639 -2.54 41.79 -27.75
CA VAL A 639 -3.01 40.40 -27.89
C VAL A 639 -1.87 39.39 -27.85
N GLN A 640 -2.02 38.35 -27.01
CA GLN A 640 -1.07 37.23 -26.98
C GLN A 640 -1.63 36.05 -27.77
N ILE A 641 -0.84 35.54 -28.72
CA ILE A 641 -1.17 34.36 -29.53
C ILE A 641 0.00 33.40 -29.40
N LEU A 642 -0.22 32.33 -28.65
CA LEU A 642 0.79 31.36 -28.24
C LEU A 642 0.56 30.03 -28.96
N PRO A 643 1.61 29.34 -29.44
CA PRO A 643 1.49 27.97 -29.92
C PRO A 643 0.90 27.10 -28.79
N PHE A 644 -0.12 26.31 -29.12
CA PHE A 644 -0.82 25.47 -28.16
C PHE A 644 -1.02 24.08 -28.75
N GLN A 645 -1.09 23.05 -27.90
CA GLN A 645 -1.40 21.71 -28.35
C GLN A 645 -2.26 21.03 -27.29
N THR A 646 -3.48 20.67 -27.68
CA THR A 646 -4.42 19.97 -26.82
C THR A 646 -4.01 18.50 -26.73
N ILE A 647 -3.50 18.08 -25.57
CA ILE A 647 -3.04 16.69 -25.33
C ILE A 647 -4.23 15.75 -25.06
N LEU A 648 -5.36 16.27 -24.56
CA LEU A 648 -6.54 15.47 -24.22
C LEU A 648 -7.82 16.31 -24.39
N ARG A 649 -8.78 15.83 -25.19
CA ARG A 649 -10.13 16.42 -25.31
C ARG A 649 -11.12 15.45 -24.68
N GLN A 650 -11.68 15.79 -23.52
CA GLN A 650 -12.80 15.04 -22.96
C GLN A 650 -14.10 15.63 -23.54
N PRO A 651 -15.02 14.80 -24.08
CA PRO A 651 -16.34 15.28 -24.45
C PRO A 651 -17.06 15.74 -23.18
N ALA A 652 -17.62 16.96 -23.20
CA ALA A 652 -18.46 17.42 -22.12
C ALA A 652 -19.60 16.41 -21.89
N GLN A 653 -19.75 15.92 -20.66
CA GLN A 653 -21.00 15.28 -20.27
C GLN A 653 -22.11 16.30 -20.54
N LYS A 654 -23.10 15.94 -21.35
CA LYS A 654 -24.29 16.76 -21.59
C LYS A 654 -25.06 16.90 -20.28
N THR A 655 -24.62 17.77 -19.38
CA THR A 655 -25.48 18.35 -18.37
C THR A 655 -26.37 19.35 -19.10
N GLY A 656 -27.67 19.12 -19.08
CA GLY A 656 -28.69 19.88 -19.81
C GLY A 656 -28.88 21.31 -19.31
N ALA A 657 -27.81 22.06 -19.08
CA ALA A 657 -27.86 23.49 -18.83
C ALA A 657 -27.55 24.21 -20.14
N VAL A 658 -28.62 24.62 -20.83
CA VAL A 658 -28.55 25.65 -21.87
C VAL A 658 -28.14 26.96 -21.18
N LEU A 659 -27.14 27.64 -21.76
CA LEU A 659 -26.59 28.93 -21.33
C LEU A 659 -27.64 30.05 -21.20
#